data_AF-A0A8H7GJY3-F1
#
_entry.id   AF-A0A8H7GJY3-F1
#
_cell.length_a   1.000
_cell.length_b   1.000
_cell.length_c   1.000
_cell.angle_alpha   90.00
_cell.angle_beta   90.00
_cell.angle_gamma   90.00
#
_symmetry.space_group_name_H-M   'P 1'
#
loop_
_entity.id
_entity.type
_entity.pdbx_description
1 polymer ?
#
loop_
_entity_poly.entity_id
_entity_poly.type
_entity_poly.pdbx_seq_one_letter_code
_entity_poly.pdbx_strand_id
1 'polypeptide(L)'
;MLLVFSAHSILDAWKGDAITEEKKVNFLYVDEVQDNLLIDAKSMSNRPNYWRFASESAVVVLRMLCKNPNGLFWAGDTAQAISVGSSFRFDDLKSFLFRVERTLPSKKGAIKVPPPTSFQLVTNYRSHGGIVRCARSIVEMITAFWPSAIDNLAPEEGVVNGPKPTFFYGWGAENTGHSQFFAQLKAPEQSEIEFGAEQCILVRDHEQRLKLRKELGNVGTIMTLYDSKGLEFNDVLLYNFFQDSSAEFSKWRVVLNMMVSGEFPYSLPQFDDARHASICSEMLWMKNGLIATCVPGDHVPQLATRSTKEAWSKKGRSFFINKRYLYAMEAYQKAGEDHNALIANAYYLRDEAQRTPIKSGPRGDAASKSAFLNAANAFLACAAQAPAATIKYFKSAADCFVKSGDDSRAADTYLKAGEYEVAAKLYRNVGRFEDAVNTIQQHPQRINAAVADSIMDVTRLVYLRDPESKHLTSACKATLFSKPQDAIQFASDYELDVARAMLLLKEGKPAEAAEIHLSEGRTEQAIGILMTHLKDRVCTERAAQFAVRALWRHISFGVPVADVIGDPLLGQWRHLAEKLACVSTITERHLDEVKMFQALITHRSQDLRRLGLKFNEENNKAAALLCLDHFHSTSPPICEANTVEEGIAILEPFLVYAELLHDAARIEDPSKSRTAQKLFAFMPSEEDLFTITGGTFLDRLKAPFSEENDKRTLLSKDLSVALKSGLSERLKVKVMEMHYLCRKAKIFLPCLNYLLGTCKTVDCPRGHFGPAALTPRWYNDRVRLHMLQIQIFQQLHFIDIKRELGERTYLLRRYYEALNPCVYYLGSRANLDLERTPAVQWARRVVNDWVKESIYTSNPHHSPVFIDIFSRAVALNFENEGDQAISYIWKVMTM
;
A
#
# COMPACT_ATOMS: atom_id res chain seq x y z
N MET A 1 22.24 44.17 6.14
CA MET A 1 20.77 43.99 6.22
C MET A 1 20.43 43.79 7.69
N LEU A 2 20.02 44.85 8.39
CA LEU A 2 19.51 44.75 9.77
C LEU A 2 18.12 44.15 9.68
N LEU A 3 17.99 42.87 10.02
CA LEU A 3 16.70 42.18 10.02
C LEU A 3 16.14 42.23 11.44
N VAL A 4 15.07 43.01 11.63
CA VAL A 4 14.29 43.02 12.87
C VAL A 4 13.27 41.88 12.77
N PHE A 5 13.53 40.77 13.46
CA PHE A 5 12.61 39.62 13.52
C PHE A 5 11.95 39.54 14.89
N SER A 6 10.65 39.24 14.94
CA SER A 6 10.05 38.67 16.15
C SER A 6 10.42 37.20 16.24
N ALA A 7 10.77 36.71 17.43
CA ALA A 7 11.25 35.34 17.66
C ALA A 7 10.30 34.24 17.09
N HIS A 8 9.00 34.50 17.01
CA HIS A 8 8.01 33.61 16.38
C HIS A 8 8.24 33.35 14.89
N SER A 9 8.68 34.37 14.15
CA SER A 9 8.90 34.27 12.69
C SER A 9 10.07 33.33 12.35
N ILE A 10 11.03 33.22 13.28
CA ILE A 10 12.21 32.37 13.14
C ILE A 10 11.84 30.92 13.44
N LEU A 11 11.08 30.64 14.52
CA LEU A 11 10.70 29.27 14.88
C LEU A 11 9.72 28.61 13.89
N ASP A 12 8.78 29.36 13.30
CA ASP A 12 7.83 28.81 12.32
C ASP A 12 8.47 28.52 10.96
N ALA A 13 9.53 29.24 10.58
CA ALA A 13 10.32 28.92 9.40
C ALA A 13 11.17 27.64 9.56
N TRP A 14 11.27 27.10 10.78
CA TRP A 14 12.26 26.06 11.15
C TRP A 14 11.67 24.67 11.38
N LYS A 15 10.36 24.51 11.23
CA LYS A 15 9.71 23.19 11.29
C LYS A 15 10.02 22.29 10.07
N GLY A 16 10.88 22.72 9.14
CA GLY A 16 11.06 22.09 7.83
C GLY A 16 12.46 21.60 7.43
N ASP A 17 13.58 22.22 7.84
CA ASP A 17 14.92 21.86 7.32
C ASP A 17 16.08 22.21 8.28
N ALA A 18 17.17 21.43 8.23
CA ALA A 18 18.40 21.66 8.99
C ALA A 18 19.19 22.92 8.50
N ILE A 19 19.79 23.67 9.43
CA ILE A 19 20.49 24.94 9.16
C ILE A 19 21.83 24.67 8.44
N THR A 20 21.94 25.07 7.17
CA THR A 20 23.20 25.07 6.39
C THR A 20 24.06 26.32 6.69
N GLU A 21 25.38 26.24 6.52
CA GLU A 21 26.32 27.33 6.84
C GLU A 21 26.02 28.64 6.07
N GLU A 22 25.44 28.52 4.87
CA GLU A 22 25.09 29.64 3.98
C GLU A 22 23.93 30.50 4.49
N LYS A 23 23.09 29.98 5.39
CA LYS A 23 21.92 30.69 5.94
C LYS A 23 22.21 31.50 7.22
N LYS A 24 23.46 31.52 7.70
CA LYS A 24 23.85 32.22 8.94
C LYS A 24 24.16 33.70 8.71
N VAL A 25 23.72 34.55 9.63
CA VAL A 25 23.92 36.01 9.60
C VAL A 25 25.24 36.43 10.26
N ASN A 26 25.83 37.55 9.82
CA ASN A 26 27.07 38.09 10.40
C ASN A 26 26.83 38.92 11.66
N PHE A 27 25.68 39.58 11.77
CA PHE A 27 25.35 40.49 12.86
C PHE A 27 23.87 40.34 13.20
N LEU A 28 23.54 40.35 14.48
CA LEU A 28 22.18 40.24 15.00
C LEU A 28 21.98 41.28 16.10
N TYR A 29 20.98 42.13 15.92
CA TYR A 29 20.50 43.07 16.93
C TYR A 29 19.20 42.52 17.51
N VAL A 30 19.14 42.37 18.83
CA VAL A 30 17.97 41.89 19.56
C VAL A 30 17.53 42.97 20.51
N ASP A 31 16.38 43.56 20.21
CA ASP A 31 15.72 44.53 21.08
C ASP A 31 14.77 43.84 22.05
N GLU A 32 14.43 44.52 23.14
CA GLU A 32 13.47 44.06 24.17
C GLU A 32 13.75 42.61 24.63
N VAL A 33 15.02 42.31 24.89
CA VAL A 33 15.48 40.95 25.18
C VAL A 33 14.76 40.30 26.38
N GLN A 34 14.29 41.10 27.33
CA GLN A 34 13.57 40.68 28.51
C GLN A 34 12.22 40.01 28.23
N ASP A 35 11.61 40.24 27.05
CA ASP A 35 10.32 39.64 26.68
C ASP A 35 10.46 38.39 25.81
N ASN A 36 11.67 38.07 25.33
CA ASN A 36 11.90 36.89 24.50
C ASN A 36 11.72 35.56 25.28
N LEU A 37 11.48 35.62 26.59
CA LEU A 37 11.17 34.48 27.47
C LEU A 37 9.71 33.99 27.39
N LEU A 38 8.82 34.70 26.67
CA LEU A 38 7.39 34.42 26.62
C LEU A 38 6.98 33.10 25.91
N ILE A 39 7.90 32.42 25.21
CA ILE A 39 7.51 31.38 24.25
C ILE A 39 7.10 30.05 24.89
N ASP A 40 7.47 29.74 26.13
CA ASP A 40 7.15 28.43 26.74
C ASP A 40 6.17 28.44 27.92
N ALA A 41 5.82 29.61 28.48
CA ALA A 41 5.01 29.65 29.70
C ALA A 41 3.54 29.24 29.50
N LYS A 42 2.97 29.41 28.29
CA LYS A 42 1.56 29.07 28.01
C LYS A 42 1.32 27.62 27.55
N SER A 43 2.37 26.88 27.15
CA SER A 43 2.21 25.51 26.63
C SER A 43 2.69 24.40 27.59
N MET A 44 3.36 24.73 28.70
CA MET A 44 4.03 23.74 29.56
C MET A 44 3.83 24.00 31.06
N SER A 45 2.61 23.83 31.55
CA SER A 45 2.24 24.17 32.95
C SER A 45 2.53 23.09 34.01
N ASN A 46 3.45 22.13 33.81
CA ASN A 46 3.54 20.96 34.70
C ASN A 46 4.92 20.51 35.21
N ARG A 47 6.00 21.32 35.13
CA ARG A 47 7.32 20.93 35.71
C ARG A 47 8.10 22.10 36.36
N PRO A 48 8.48 22.04 37.66
CA PRO A 48 9.04 23.19 38.38
C PRO A 48 10.50 23.58 38.05
N ASN A 49 11.30 22.70 37.44
CA ASN A 49 12.76 22.92 37.28
C ASN A 49 13.20 23.34 35.86
N TYR A 50 12.27 23.62 34.93
CA TYR A 50 12.58 23.78 33.50
C TYR A 50 12.72 25.25 33.04
N TRP A 51 12.28 26.23 33.84
CA TRP A 51 12.26 27.66 33.49
C TRP A 51 13.65 28.23 33.14
N ARG A 52 14.69 27.71 33.79
CA ARG A 52 16.09 28.13 33.57
C ARG A 52 16.69 27.59 32.26
N PHE A 53 16.14 26.51 31.71
CA PHE A 53 16.62 25.91 30.46
C PHE A 53 15.94 26.49 29.20
N ALA A 54 14.71 27.01 29.32
CA ALA A 54 13.96 27.59 28.20
C ALA A 54 14.44 29.00 27.80
N SER A 55 14.90 29.82 28.76
CA SER A 55 15.55 31.10 28.47
C SER A 55 16.88 30.92 27.73
N GLU A 56 17.63 29.89 28.13
CA GLU A 56 18.93 29.53 27.59
C GLU A 56 18.82 28.94 26.16
N SER A 57 17.73 28.24 25.82
CA SER A 57 17.55 27.62 24.50
C SER A 57 17.31 28.63 23.37
N ALA A 58 16.49 29.66 23.58
CA ALA A 58 16.25 30.72 22.58
C ALA A 58 17.52 31.55 22.31
N VAL A 59 18.28 31.87 23.36
CA VAL A 59 19.56 32.59 23.25
C VAL A 59 20.60 31.76 22.51
N VAL A 60 20.67 30.44 22.75
CA VAL A 60 21.55 29.52 22.01
C VAL A 60 21.17 29.45 20.53
N VAL A 61 19.88 29.40 20.23
CA VAL A 61 19.37 29.39 18.85
C VAL A 61 19.77 30.67 18.10
N LEU A 62 19.53 31.85 18.71
CA LEU A 62 19.93 33.14 18.14
C LEU A 62 21.47 33.23 17.99
N ARG A 63 22.21 32.67 18.95
CA ARG A 63 23.67 32.57 18.87
C ARG A 63 24.14 31.68 17.72
N MET A 64 23.50 30.53 17.49
CA MET A 64 23.86 29.58 16.42
C MET A 64 23.60 30.16 15.02
N LEU A 65 22.67 31.11 14.91
CA LEU A 65 22.40 31.84 13.68
C LEU A 65 23.45 32.88 13.34
N CYS A 66 24.13 33.43 14.35
CA CYS A 66 25.20 34.38 14.15
C CYS A 66 26.53 33.64 13.96
N LYS A 67 27.17 33.76 12.80
CA LYS A 67 28.49 33.15 12.60
C LYS A 67 29.63 33.90 13.29
N ASN A 68 29.44 35.19 13.59
CA ASN A 68 30.41 36.03 14.27
C ASN A 68 30.15 36.05 15.79
N PRO A 69 31.08 35.59 16.64
CA PRO A 69 30.95 35.67 18.10
C PRO A 69 30.72 37.10 18.63
N ASN A 70 31.32 38.10 17.96
CA ASN A 70 31.16 39.52 18.31
C ASN A 70 30.04 40.21 17.51
N GLY A 71 29.21 39.45 16.80
CA GLY A 71 28.15 39.98 15.96
C GLY A 71 26.82 40.22 16.68
N LEU A 72 26.75 39.92 17.98
CA LEU A 72 25.51 40.01 18.76
C LEU A 72 25.43 41.32 19.53
N PHE A 73 24.29 42.02 19.42
CA PHE A 73 23.98 43.20 20.21
C PHE A 73 22.61 43.02 20.87
N TRP A 74 22.56 43.11 22.20
CA TRP A 74 21.34 42.89 23.00
C TRP A 74 20.96 44.20 23.70
N ALA A 75 19.71 44.63 23.52
CA ALA A 75 19.13 45.83 24.14
C ALA A 75 17.82 45.47 24.86
N GLY A 76 17.46 46.27 25.87
CA GLY A 76 16.25 46.05 26.67
C GLY A 76 16.34 46.73 28.04
N ASP A 77 15.23 46.70 28.77
CA ASP A 77 15.08 47.25 30.13
C ASP A 77 14.34 46.25 31.02
N THR A 78 15.01 45.77 32.07
CA THR A 78 14.43 44.78 33.00
C THR A 78 13.23 45.29 33.76
N ALA A 79 13.13 46.61 33.99
CA ALA A 79 11.97 47.21 34.66
C ALA A 79 10.72 47.26 33.75
N GLN A 80 10.88 47.08 32.43
CA GLN A 80 9.81 47.07 31.43
C GLN A 80 9.38 45.66 31.02
N ALA A 81 9.74 44.64 31.79
CA ALA A 81 9.30 43.27 31.57
C ALA A 81 7.78 43.16 31.82
N ILE A 82 7.02 42.83 30.77
CA ILE A 82 5.55 42.70 30.86
C ILE A 82 5.11 41.25 31.09
N SER A 83 6.04 40.29 31.13
CA SER A 83 5.77 38.87 31.36
C SER A 83 5.71 38.55 32.85
N VAL A 84 4.54 38.13 33.33
CA VAL A 84 4.35 37.69 34.71
C VAL A 84 5.23 36.47 35.00
N GLY A 85 6.17 36.61 35.94
CA GLY A 85 7.10 35.53 36.35
C GLY A 85 8.44 35.49 35.59
N SER A 86 8.71 36.44 34.69
CA SER A 86 10.02 36.59 34.04
C SER A 86 11.04 37.16 35.03
N SER A 87 12.14 36.43 35.27
CA SER A 87 13.28 36.87 36.11
C SER A 87 14.51 37.18 35.27
N PHE A 88 14.31 37.81 34.10
CA PHE A 88 15.41 38.14 33.20
C PHE A 88 16.34 39.20 33.79
N ARG A 89 17.65 38.95 33.74
CA ARG A 89 18.71 39.92 34.04
C ARG A 89 19.82 39.87 33.00
N PHE A 90 20.35 41.02 32.65
CA PHE A 90 21.49 41.15 31.74
C PHE A 90 22.74 40.49 32.28
N ASP A 91 22.96 40.50 33.59
CA ASP A 91 24.10 39.80 34.18
C ASP A 91 24.01 38.27 34.00
N ASP A 92 22.81 37.72 34.09
CA ASP A 92 22.58 36.29 33.80
C ASP A 92 22.82 36.00 32.31
N LEU A 93 22.34 36.86 31.40
CA LEU A 93 22.60 36.75 29.95
C LEU A 93 24.10 36.83 29.61
N LYS A 94 24.85 37.78 30.19
CA LYS A 94 26.30 37.91 30.00
C LYS A 94 27.03 36.64 30.45
N SER A 95 26.69 36.14 31.64
CA SER A 95 27.29 34.93 32.20
C SER A 95 27.01 33.70 31.33
N PHE A 96 25.81 33.63 30.75
CA PHE A 96 25.41 32.54 29.87
C PHE A 96 26.13 32.58 28.53
N LEU A 97 26.13 33.72 27.84
CA LEU A 97 26.84 33.88 26.56
C LEU A 97 28.32 33.60 26.70
N PHE A 98 28.94 34.08 27.79
CA PHE A 98 30.34 33.78 28.08
C PHE A 98 30.61 32.27 28.26
N ARG A 99 29.70 31.53 28.91
CA ARG A 99 29.81 30.07 29.05
C ARG A 99 29.66 29.35 27.71
N VAL A 100 28.70 29.75 26.88
CA VAL A 100 28.44 29.16 25.55
C VAL A 100 29.63 29.32 24.60
N GLU A 101 30.26 30.50 24.59
CA GLU A 101 31.45 30.73 23.75
C GLU A 101 32.66 29.87 24.16
N ARG A 102 32.74 29.49 25.44
CA ARG A 102 33.83 28.64 25.95
C ARG A 102 33.65 27.16 25.63
N THR A 103 32.42 26.69 25.40
CA THR A 103 32.11 25.27 25.18
C THR A 103 32.03 24.89 23.71
N LEU A 104 31.96 25.86 22.79
CA LEU A 104 31.94 25.60 21.34
C LEU A 104 33.32 25.13 20.82
N PRO A 105 33.41 24.06 20.00
CA PRO A 105 34.68 23.55 19.48
C PRO A 105 35.32 24.56 18.51
N SER A 106 36.42 25.18 18.92
CA SER A 106 37.10 26.22 18.13
C SER A 106 37.93 25.61 17.00
N LYS A 107 37.70 26.02 15.75
CA LYS A 107 38.58 25.73 14.61
C LYS A 107 39.86 26.55 14.75
N LYS A 108 40.96 25.89 15.15
CA LYS A 108 42.37 26.36 15.14
C LYS A 108 42.63 27.71 15.86
N GLY A 109 43.21 27.61 17.05
CA GLY A 109 43.83 28.73 17.78
C GLY A 109 42.96 29.22 18.93
N ALA A 110 43.47 29.09 20.16
CA ALA A 110 42.80 29.50 21.38
C ALA A 110 42.60 31.03 21.43
N ILE A 111 41.50 31.52 20.83
CA ILE A 111 41.04 32.88 21.05
C ILE A 111 40.43 32.93 22.45
N LYS A 112 41.07 33.65 23.38
CA LYS A 112 40.44 34.05 24.65
C LYS A 112 39.25 34.94 24.30
N VAL A 113 38.04 34.40 24.36
CA VAL A 113 36.83 35.21 24.17
C VAL A 113 36.65 36.10 25.42
N PRO A 114 36.69 37.44 25.29
CA PRO A 114 36.44 38.34 26.42
C PRO A 114 34.97 38.25 26.86
N PRO A 115 34.66 38.56 28.13
CA PRO A 115 33.27 38.64 28.58
C PRO A 115 32.51 39.73 27.80
N PRO A 116 31.20 39.56 27.54
CA PRO A 116 30.41 40.57 26.85
C PRO A 116 30.43 41.91 27.59
N THR A 117 30.67 43.00 26.86
CA THR A 117 30.67 44.37 27.39
C THR A 117 29.25 44.92 27.48
N SER A 118 28.94 45.69 28.53
CA SER A 118 27.68 46.40 28.68
C SER A 118 27.91 47.90 28.91
N PHE A 119 27.00 48.72 28.41
CA PHE A 119 26.92 50.16 28.71
C PHE A 119 25.46 50.53 28.98
N GLN A 120 25.23 51.65 29.67
CA GLN A 120 23.90 52.11 30.07
C GLN A 120 23.57 53.44 29.38
N LEU A 121 22.31 53.62 29.01
CA LEU A 121 21.78 54.87 28.46
C LEU A 121 20.91 55.55 29.52
N VAL A 122 21.47 56.50 30.26
CA VAL A 122 20.79 57.14 31.41
C VAL A 122 19.99 58.39 31.04
N THR A 123 20.19 58.94 29.85
CA THR A 123 19.53 60.18 29.42
C THR A 123 18.27 59.86 28.61
N ASN A 124 17.11 60.25 29.14
CA ASN A 124 15.82 60.04 28.50
C ASN A 124 15.43 61.26 27.63
N TYR A 125 15.43 61.06 26.32
CA TYR A 125 15.06 62.07 25.32
C TYR A 125 13.57 62.06 24.95
N ARG A 126 12.83 61.01 25.36
CA ARG A 126 11.44 60.74 24.93
C ARG A 126 10.43 61.18 25.97
N SER A 127 10.79 61.14 27.25
CA SER A 127 9.94 61.54 28.37
C SER A 127 10.59 62.65 29.18
N HIS A 128 9.78 63.63 29.60
CA HIS A 128 10.27 64.72 30.43
C HIS A 128 10.51 64.28 31.89
N GLY A 129 11.36 65.00 32.61
CA GLY A 129 11.82 64.67 33.97
C GLY A 129 10.73 64.47 35.01
N GLY A 130 9.55 65.09 34.85
CA GLY A 130 8.39 64.84 35.71
C GLY A 130 7.91 63.39 35.71
N ILE A 131 7.76 62.78 34.53
CA ILE A 131 7.39 61.37 34.36
C ILE A 131 8.54 60.47 34.80
N VAL A 132 9.77 60.77 34.35
CA VAL A 132 10.97 59.96 34.63
C VAL A 132 11.23 59.84 36.14
N ARG A 133 11.10 60.93 36.90
CA ARG A 133 11.25 60.89 38.37
C ARG A 133 10.17 60.06 39.06
N CYS A 134 8.94 60.11 38.57
CA CYS A 134 7.86 59.28 39.09
C CYS A 134 8.16 57.79 38.84
N ALA A 135 8.50 57.42 37.61
CA ALA A 135 8.86 56.05 37.23
C ALA A 135 10.08 55.55 38.03
N ARG A 136 11.12 56.37 38.17
CA ARG A 136 12.32 56.08 38.95
C ARG A 136 11.99 55.68 40.39
N SER A 137 11.06 56.36 41.06
CA SER A 137 10.68 56.00 42.44
C SER A 137 10.06 54.61 42.57
N ILE A 138 9.44 54.11 41.49
CA ILE A 138 8.90 52.75 41.41
C ILE A 138 10.05 51.77 41.29
N VAL A 139 10.99 52.04 40.38
CA VAL A 139 12.17 51.21 40.16
C VAL A 139 13.01 51.12 41.44
N GLU A 140 13.26 52.24 42.12
CA GLU A 140 13.96 52.29 43.41
C GLU A 140 13.26 51.41 44.46
N MET A 141 11.94 51.48 44.55
CA MET A 141 11.17 50.62 45.46
C MET A 141 11.31 49.13 45.11
N ILE A 142 11.22 48.77 43.82
CA ILE A 142 11.39 47.39 43.36
C ILE A 142 12.79 46.90 43.73
N THR A 143 13.84 47.68 43.46
CA THR A 143 15.22 47.31 43.81
C THR A 143 15.45 47.20 45.32
N ALA A 144 14.72 47.96 46.14
CA ALA A 144 14.91 47.98 47.58
C ALA A 144 14.24 46.77 48.28
N PHE A 145 13.05 46.38 47.84
CA PHE A 145 12.36 45.19 48.37
C PHE A 145 12.80 43.90 47.67
N TRP A 146 13.00 43.93 46.35
CA TRP A 146 13.40 42.78 45.54
C TRP A 146 14.71 43.08 44.78
N PRO A 147 15.85 43.15 45.47
CA PRO A 147 17.14 43.51 44.86
C PRO A 147 17.63 42.54 43.78
N SER A 148 17.04 41.34 43.70
CA SER A 148 17.35 40.34 42.69
C SER A 148 16.33 40.28 41.54
N ALA A 149 15.27 41.09 41.56
CA ALA A 149 14.20 41.02 40.55
C ALA A 149 14.54 41.74 39.24
N ILE A 150 15.27 42.85 39.30
CA ILE A 150 15.69 43.65 38.14
C ILE A 150 17.17 44.04 38.25
N ASP A 151 17.82 44.38 37.13
CA ASP A 151 19.21 44.85 37.16
C ASP A 151 19.30 46.22 37.85
N ASN A 152 20.35 46.43 38.65
CA ASN A 152 20.60 47.72 39.30
C ASN A 152 21.26 48.69 38.30
N LEU A 153 20.46 49.52 37.66
CA LEU A 153 20.89 50.47 36.63
C LEU A 153 21.11 51.87 37.23
N ALA A 154 21.99 52.66 36.58
CA ALA A 154 22.16 54.05 36.94
C ALA A 154 20.85 54.82 36.73
N PRO A 155 20.54 55.81 37.58
CA PRO A 155 19.25 56.46 37.52
C PRO A 155 19.02 57.25 36.23
N GLU A 156 17.83 57.13 35.66
CA GLU A 156 17.45 57.89 34.47
C GLU A 156 17.18 59.37 34.77
N GLU A 157 17.59 60.23 33.83
CA GLU A 157 17.34 61.68 33.86
C GLU A 157 16.73 62.15 32.54
N GLY A 158 15.61 62.87 32.63
CA GLY A 158 15.00 63.51 31.47
C GLY A 158 15.74 64.78 31.06
N VAL A 159 15.91 65.01 29.76
CA VAL A 159 16.61 66.19 29.22
C VAL A 159 15.94 67.51 29.62
N VAL A 160 14.61 67.50 29.68
CA VAL A 160 13.80 68.66 30.04
C VAL A 160 12.97 68.37 31.29
N ASN A 161 12.80 69.36 32.16
CA ASN A 161 11.80 69.28 33.21
C ASN A 161 10.40 69.36 32.59
N GLY A 162 9.42 68.70 33.21
CA GLY A 162 8.03 68.73 32.79
C GLY A 162 7.08 68.52 33.97
N PRO A 163 5.76 68.59 33.74
CA PRO A 163 4.75 68.50 34.78
C PRO A 163 4.82 67.17 35.53
N LYS A 164 4.37 67.15 36.78
CA LYS A 164 4.20 65.89 37.52
C LYS A 164 2.95 65.17 37.00
N PRO A 165 2.93 63.82 36.95
CA PRO A 165 1.71 63.08 36.64
C PRO A 165 0.59 63.46 37.62
N THR A 166 -0.65 63.55 37.14
CA THR A 166 -1.82 63.89 37.96
C THR A 166 -2.59 62.64 38.34
N PHE A 167 -2.85 62.45 39.63
CA PHE A 167 -3.68 61.39 40.19
C PHE A 167 -5.09 61.94 40.47
N PHE A 168 -6.07 61.38 39.76
CA PHE A 168 -7.48 61.74 39.91
C PHE A 168 -8.14 60.77 40.89
N TYR A 169 -8.63 61.27 42.03
CA TYR A 169 -9.31 60.44 43.04
C TYR A 169 -10.61 61.09 43.52
N GLY A 170 -11.53 60.28 44.04
CA GLY A 170 -12.86 60.74 44.48
C GLY A 170 -13.91 60.84 43.36
N TRP A 171 -13.51 60.58 42.11
CA TRP A 171 -14.40 60.54 40.94
C TRP A 171 -15.07 59.16 40.82
N GLY A 172 -16.13 58.89 41.60
CA GLY A 172 -16.86 57.60 41.53
C GLY A 172 -17.63 57.13 42.75
N ALA A 173 -17.89 57.97 43.76
CA ALA A 173 -18.66 57.56 44.95
C ALA A 173 -20.17 57.33 44.68
N GLU A 174 -20.70 57.80 43.54
CA GLU A 174 -22.08 57.61 43.09
C GLU A 174 -22.09 57.22 41.61
N ASN A 175 -23.09 56.44 41.16
CA ASN A 175 -23.21 55.75 39.85
C ASN A 175 -23.10 56.63 38.57
N THR A 176 -22.76 57.92 38.68
CA THR A 176 -22.66 58.91 37.59
C THR A 176 -21.25 59.49 37.40
N GLY A 177 -20.27 59.15 38.25
CA GLY A 177 -18.97 59.83 38.33
C GLY A 177 -18.05 59.70 37.10
N HIS A 178 -18.05 58.55 36.40
CA HIS A 178 -17.12 58.34 35.27
C HIS A 178 -17.49 59.18 34.04
N SER A 179 -18.76 59.25 33.66
CA SER A 179 -19.22 60.05 32.52
C SER A 179 -18.99 61.55 32.75
N GLN A 180 -19.16 62.02 34.00
CA GLN A 180 -18.88 63.39 34.38
C GLN A 180 -17.38 63.71 34.34
N PHE A 181 -16.53 62.79 34.78
CA PHE A 181 -15.07 62.91 34.65
C PHE A 181 -14.64 63.02 33.19
N PHE A 182 -15.08 62.11 32.31
CA PHE A 182 -14.73 62.18 30.89
C PHE A 182 -15.33 63.38 30.17
N ALA A 183 -16.49 63.89 30.62
CA ALA A 183 -17.06 65.13 30.09
C ALA A 183 -16.19 66.35 30.45
N GLN A 184 -15.54 66.36 31.61
CA GLN A 184 -14.64 67.44 32.03
C GLN A 184 -13.25 67.36 31.38
N LEU A 185 -12.89 66.22 30.78
CA LEU A 185 -11.67 66.09 29.97
C LEU A 185 -11.78 66.72 28.57
N LYS A 186 -13.00 67.08 28.14
CA LYS A 186 -13.28 67.71 26.84
C LYS A 186 -12.95 69.20 26.85
N ALA A 187 -12.62 69.73 25.69
CA ALA A 187 -12.67 71.18 25.47
C ALA A 187 -14.12 71.69 25.57
N PRO A 188 -14.38 72.92 26.07
CA PRO A 188 -15.72 73.47 26.26
C PRO A 188 -16.60 73.49 25.00
N GLU A 189 -15.98 73.48 23.82
CA GLU A 189 -16.63 73.58 22.51
C GLU A 189 -16.96 72.21 21.88
N GLN A 190 -16.61 71.08 22.52
CA GLN A 190 -16.80 69.74 21.97
C GLN A 190 -18.06 69.03 22.52
N SER A 191 -18.92 68.54 21.61
CA SER A 191 -20.11 67.75 21.97
C SER A 191 -19.79 66.30 22.37
N GLU A 192 -18.86 65.65 21.68
CA GLU A 192 -18.49 64.24 21.88
C GLU A 192 -17.10 64.08 22.53
N ILE A 193 -16.86 62.97 23.25
CA ILE A 193 -15.54 62.69 23.86
C ILE A 193 -14.67 62.13 22.75
N GLU A 194 -13.72 62.90 22.21
CA GLU A 194 -12.80 62.41 21.18
C GLU A 194 -11.34 62.68 21.57
N PHE A 195 -10.65 61.62 21.97
CA PHE A 195 -9.19 61.59 22.10
C PHE A 195 -8.54 61.53 20.72
N GLY A 196 -7.49 62.31 20.54
CA GLY A 196 -6.73 62.40 19.31
C GLY A 196 -5.84 61.19 19.02
N ALA A 197 -5.22 61.19 17.85
CA ALA A 197 -4.34 60.12 17.37
C ALA A 197 -3.05 59.96 18.20
N GLU A 198 -2.65 60.99 18.95
CA GLU A 198 -1.49 60.98 19.87
C GLU A 198 -1.88 60.86 21.34
N GLN A 199 -3.12 60.47 21.63
CA GLN A 199 -3.65 60.33 22.99
C GLN A 199 -4.17 58.90 23.19
N CYS A 200 -3.89 58.31 24.36
CA CYS A 200 -4.25 56.92 24.63
C CYS A 200 -4.81 56.72 26.04
N ILE A 201 -5.79 55.83 26.14
CA ILE A 201 -6.27 55.31 27.42
C ILE A 201 -5.69 53.91 27.62
N LEU A 202 -4.96 53.71 28.72
CA LEU A 202 -4.45 52.41 29.12
C LEU A 202 -5.35 51.80 30.19
N VAL A 203 -5.77 50.56 29.95
CA VAL A 203 -6.56 49.74 30.87
C VAL A 203 -5.78 48.48 31.26
N ARG A 204 -6.20 47.81 32.33
CA ARG A 204 -5.50 46.65 32.87
C ARG A 204 -5.53 45.45 31.93
N ASP A 205 -6.70 45.16 31.37
CA ASP A 205 -6.92 43.97 30.56
C ASP A 205 -7.97 44.18 29.45
N HIS A 206 -8.16 43.15 28.63
CA HIS A 206 -9.08 43.18 27.51
C HIS A 206 -10.54 43.28 27.95
N GLU A 207 -10.91 42.77 29.13
CA GLU A 207 -12.27 42.82 29.63
C GLU A 207 -12.65 44.25 30.02
N GLN A 208 -11.76 44.94 30.74
CA GLN A 208 -11.89 46.37 31.04
C GLN A 208 -11.94 47.22 29.77
N ARG A 209 -11.14 46.88 28.75
CA ARG A 209 -11.20 47.56 27.44
C ARG A 209 -12.59 47.47 26.82
N LEU A 210 -13.19 46.28 26.83
CA LEU A 210 -14.55 46.07 26.30
C LEU A 210 -15.61 46.79 27.12
N LYS A 211 -15.52 46.75 28.46
CA LYS A 211 -16.44 47.48 29.37
C LYS A 211 -16.39 48.99 29.10
N LEU A 212 -15.20 49.58 29.13
CA LEU A 212 -15.01 51.00 28.89
C LEU A 212 -15.49 51.41 27.49
N ARG A 213 -15.25 50.57 26.48
CA ARG A 213 -15.71 50.84 25.11
C ARG A 213 -17.23 50.75 24.96
N LYS A 214 -17.90 49.89 25.73
CA LYS A 214 -19.37 49.80 25.78
C LYS A 214 -19.98 51.03 26.45
N GLU A 215 -19.30 51.58 27.45
CA GLU A 215 -19.76 52.75 28.22
C GLU A 215 -19.54 54.08 27.48
N LEU A 216 -18.36 54.26 26.87
CA LEU A 216 -17.97 55.53 26.26
C LEU A 216 -18.13 55.55 24.73
N GLY A 217 -18.18 54.40 24.07
CA GLY A 217 -18.15 54.30 22.60
C GLY A 217 -16.75 54.41 22.02
N ASN A 218 -16.62 54.81 20.75
CA ASN A 218 -15.34 54.86 20.03
C ASN A 218 -14.55 56.16 20.27
N VAL A 219 -14.37 56.53 21.55
CA VAL A 219 -13.81 57.82 21.97
C VAL A 219 -12.35 58.03 21.62
N GLY A 220 -11.58 56.98 21.32
CA GLY A 220 -10.12 57.10 21.20
C GLY A 220 -9.43 55.76 21.08
N THR A 221 -8.09 55.79 21.14
CA THR A 221 -7.28 54.58 21.18
C THR A 221 -7.22 54.04 22.61
N ILE A 222 -7.98 52.96 22.88
CA ILE A 222 -7.99 52.26 24.17
C ILE A 222 -7.14 50.99 24.06
N MET A 223 -6.10 50.88 24.89
CA MET A 223 -5.11 49.83 24.81
C MET A 223 -4.90 49.16 26.17
N THR A 224 -4.56 47.87 26.16
CA THR A 224 -3.95 47.25 27.35
C THR A 224 -2.47 47.63 27.44
N LEU A 225 -1.81 47.40 28.58
CA LEU A 225 -0.35 47.58 28.67
C LEU A 225 0.42 46.74 27.63
N TYR A 226 -0.06 45.53 27.35
CA TYR A 226 0.51 44.66 26.31
C TYR A 226 0.36 45.29 24.92
N ASP A 227 -0.81 45.87 24.65
CA ASP A 227 -1.06 46.54 23.39
C ASP A 227 -0.28 47.86 23.26
N SER A 228 0.02 48.58 24.34
CA SER A 228 0.73 49.86 24.26
C SER A 228 2.26 49.75 24.17
N LYS A 229 2.82 48.55 24.36
CA LYS A 229 4.28 48.35 24.38
C LYS A 229 4.98 48.84 23.11
N GLY A 230 6.06 49.61 23.27
CA GLY A 230 6.83 50.18 22.17
C GLY A 230 6.10 51.29 21.39
N LEU A 231 5.00 51.83 21.93
CA LEU A 231 4.29 52.97 21.38
C LEU A 231 4.51 54.21 22.24
N GLU A 232 4.49 55.35 21.56
CA GLU A 232 4.59 56.67 22.18
C GLU A 232 3.31 57.46 21.91
N PHE A 233 2.92 58.22 22.93
CA PHE A 233 1.77 59.11 22.93
C PHE A 233 2.19 60.40 23.64
N ASN A 234 1.59 61.52 23.24
CA ASN A 234 1.79 62.78 23.93
C ASN A 234 1.09 62.75 25.30
N ASP A 235 -0.12 62.19 25.33
CA ASP A 235 -0.95 62.09 26.53
C ASP A 235 -1.40 60.65 26.79
N VAL A 236 -1.25 60.20 28.04
CA VAL A 236 -1.62 58.84 28.46
C VAL A 236 -2.49 58.90 29.72
N LEU A 237 -3.69 58.33 29.65
CA LEU A 237 -4.59 58.15 30.80
C LEU A 237 -4.55 56.71 31.29
N LEU A 238 -4.05 56.48 32.50
CA LEU A 238 -4.20 55.18 33.18
C LEU A 238 -5.58 55.11 33.85
N TYR A 239 -6.46 54.24 33.38
CA TYR A 239 -7.85 54.14 33.87
C TYR A 239 -8.04 52.94 34.81
N ASN A 240 -8.46 53.22 36.05
CA ASN A 240 -8.80 52.24 37.11
C ASN A 240 -7.83 51.05 37.24
N PHE A 241 -6.55 51.33 37.02
CA PHE A 241 -5.55 50.28 36.83
C PHE A 241 -5.37 49.39 38.08
N PHE A 242 -5.45 49.99 39.27
CA PHE A 242 -5.22 49.33 40.55
C PHE A 242 -6.48 48.78 41.23
N GLN A 243 -7.67 49.18 40.77
CA GLN A 243 -8.96 48.84 41.41
C GLN A 243 -9.18 47.33 41.55
N ASP A 244 -8.76 46.55 40.54
CA ASP A 244 -8.93 45.09 40.50
C ASP A 244 -7.64 44.35 40.92
N SER A 245 -6.84 44.92 41.83
CA SER A 245 -5.65 44.24 42.34
C SER A 245 -6.02 42.97 43.13
N SER A 246 -5.37 41.85 42.80
CA SER A 246 -5.55 40.56 43.51
C SER A 246 -4.84 40.50 44.86
N ALA A 247 -4.08 41.52 45.24
CA ALA A 247 -3.34 41.56 46.49
C ALA A 247 -4.19 42.18 47.61
N GLU A 248 -4.35 41.45 48.72
CA GLU A 248 -5.04 41.93 49.91
C GLU A 248 -4.41 43.20 50.49
N PHE A 249 -5.26 44.08 51.05
CA PHE A 249 -4.81 45.33 51.69
C PHE A 249 -3.74 45.13 52.78
N SER A 250 -3.82 44.03 53.53
CA SER A 250 -2.85 43.66 54.56
C SER A 250 -1.43 43.54 54.02
N LYS A 251 -1.28 42.99 52.81
CA LYS A 251 -0.01 42.78 52.13
C LYS A 251 0.60 44.12 51.72
N TRP A 252 -0.20 45.04 51.17
CA TRP A 252 0.22 46.37 50.70
C TRP A 252 0.93 47.23 51.75
N ARG A 253 0.71 46.99 53.04
CA ARG A 253 1.31 47.74 54.15
C ARG A 253 2.83 47.63 54.23
N VAL A 254 3.45 46.62 53.62
CA VAL A 254 4.92 46.46 53.61
C VAL A 254 5.65 47.64 52.92
N VAL A 255 4.99 48.27 51.94
CA VAL A 255 5.55 49.41 51.19
C VAL A 255 5.76 50.65 52.07
N LEU A 256 5.01 50.74 53.18
CA LEU A 256 5.12 51.85 54.14
C LEU A 256 6.49 51.88 54.85
N ASN A 257 7.22 50.75 54.89
CA ASN A 257 8.57 50.68 55.46
C ASN A 257 9.59 51.58 54.75
N MET A 258 9.38 51.92 53.48
CA MET A 258 10.26 52.80 52.69
C MET A 258 9.95 54.28 52.87
N MET A 259 8.93 54.63 53.66
CA MET A 259 8.60 56.03 53.93
C MET A 259 9.50 56.57 55.04
N VAL A 260 10.44 57.44 54.69
CA VAL A 260 11.52 57.99 55.55
C VAL A 260 11.02 58.78 56.79
N SER A 261 9.72 58.99 56.99
CA SER A 261 9.24 59.95 58.02
C SER A 261 7.83 59.68 58.58
N GLY A 262 7.43 58.43 58.80
CA GLY A 262 6.15 58.13 59.47
C GLY A 262 6.36 57.40 60.79
N GLU A 263 6.04 58.04 61.93
CA GLU A 263 5.66 57.30 63.12
C GLU A 263 4.30 56.66 62.83
N PHE A 264 4.31 55.40 62.39
CA PHE A 264 3.07 54.67 62.20
C PHE A 264 2.59 54.18 63.57
N PRO A 265 1.31 54.39 63.94
CA PRO A 265 0.76 53.99 65.24
C PRO A 265 0.64 52.47 65.44
N TYR A 266 1.22 51.68 64.54
CA TYR A 266 1.16 50.23 64.51
C TYR A 266 2.44 49.65 63.93
N SER A 267 2.82 48.46 64.40
CA SER A 267 3.95 47.70 63.85
C SER A 267 3.73 47.43 62.36
N LEU A 268 4.73 47.77 61.53
CA LEU A 268 4.70 47.49 60.10
C LEU A 268 5.11 46.05 59.83
N PRO A 269 4.52 45.38 58.83
CA PRO A 269 4.89 44.02 58.48
C PRO A 269 6.34 43.97 57.97
N GLN A 270 7.07 42.94 58.40
CA GLN A 270 8.41 42.66 57.88
C GLN A 270 8.31 42.13 56.44
N PHE A 271 9.22 42.57 55.58
CA PHE A 271 9.29 42.09 54.21
C PHE A 271 9.58 40.58 54.15
N ASP A 272 8.87 39.91 53.24
CA ASP A 272 8.95 38.47 52.98
C ASP A 272 8.69 38.24 51.50
N ASP A 273 9.66 37.66 50.81
CA ASP A 273 9.68 37.57 49.34
C ASP A 273 8.44 36.83 48.79
N ALA A 274 8.12 35.65 49.36
CA ALA A 274 7.01 34.82 48.91
C ALA A 274 5.63 35.43 49.20
N ARG A 275 5.45 36.07 50.36
CA ARG A 275 4.15 36.65 50.76
C ARG A 275 3.83 37.96 50.04
N HIS A 276 4.87 38.72 49.66
CA HIS A 276 4.72 40.07 49.12
C HIS A 276 4.93 40.16 47.60
N ALA A 277 5.27 39.05 46.92
CA ALA A 277 5.52 39.01 45.47
C ALA A 277 4.44 39.65 44.57
N SER A 278 3.18 39.75 45.04
CA SER A 278 2.05 40.32 44.27
C SER A 278 1.88 41.84 44.41
N ILE A 279 2.80 42.54 45.08
CA ILE A 279 2.62 43.95 45.48
C ILE A 279 3.53 44.84 44.64
N CYS A 280 2.94 45.81 43.93
CA CYS A 280 3.69 46.88 43.29
C CYS A 280 2.87 48.19 43.26
N SER A 281 3.21 49.09 44.19
CA SER A 281 2.81 50.49 44.53
C SER A 281 1.40 51.08 44.26
N GLU A 282 0.81 51.75 45.28
CA GLU A 282 -0.15 52.88 45.10
C GLU A 282 -0.04 54.05 46.13
N MET A 283 0.34 53.90 47.40
CA MET A 283 0.33 55.05 48.37
C MET A 283 1.64 55.86 48.51
N LEU A 284 2.69 55.51 47.76
CA LEU A 284 4.02 56.12 47.94
C LEU A 284 4.16 57.52 47.30
N TRP A 285 3.65 57.69 46.08
CA TRP A 285 4.01 58.86 45.25
C TRP A 285 3.43 60.18 45.78
N MET A 286 2.29 60.13 46.47
CA MET A 286 1.70 61.30 47.14
C MET A 286 2.62 61.79 48.26
N LYS A 287 3.12 60.90 49.11
CA LYS A 287 3.95 61.27 50.28
C LYS A 287 5.34 61.77 49.87
N ASN A 288 5.88 61.27 48.76
CA ASN A 288 7.17 61.73 48.21
C ASN A 288 7.04 62.95 47.28
N GLY A 289 5.84 63.51 47.10
CA GLY A 289 5.61 64.70 46.28
C GLY A 289 5.89 64.49 44.78
N LEU A 290 5.73 63.27 44.26
CA LEU A 290 6.08 62.90 42.89
C LEU A 290 4.90 63.02 41.90
N ILE A 291 3.67 63.15 42.42
CA ILE A 291 2.43 63.32 41.65
C ILE A 291 1.66 64.56 42.12
N ALA A 292 0.84 65.12 41.24
CA ALA A 292 -0.19 66.11 41.56
C ALA A 292 -1.52 65.40 41.87
N THR A 293 -2.38 65.99 42.69
CA THR A 293 -3.71 65.44 43.02
C THR A 293 -4.81 66.31 42.44
N CYS A 294 -5.88 65.69 41.95
CA CYS A 294 -7.06 66.39 41.43
C CYS A 294 -8.34 65.71 41.93
N VAL A 295 -9.15 66.44 42.69
CA VAL A 295 -10.45 65.99 43.24
C VAL A 295 -11.62 66.67 42.54
N PRO A 296 -12.86 66.15 42.68
CA PRO A 296 -14.05 66.82 42.17
C PRO A 296 -14.15 68.28 42.65
N GLY A 297 -14.13 69.23 41.71
CA GLY A 297 -14.12 70.68 41.97
C GLY A 297 -12.81 71.38 41.62
N ASP A 298 -11.71 70.65 41.43
CA ASP A 298 -10.44 71.19 40.93
C ASP A 298 -10.47 71.38 39.41
N HIS A 299 -9.55 72.20 38.88
CA HIS A 299 -9.36 72.35 37.44
C HIS A 299 -8.78 71.06 36.82
N VAL A 300 -9.61 70.31 36.10
CA VAL A 300 -9.21 69.09 35.37
C VAL A 300 -8.40 69.49 34.11
N PRO A 301 -7.20 68.92 33.88
CA PRO A 301 -6.43 69.15 32.65
C PRO A 301 -7.21 68.72 31.40
N GLN A 302 -7.17 69.54 30.34
CA GLN A 302 -7.79 69.20 29.06
C GLN A 302 -6.98 68.12 28.35
N LEU A 303 -7.50 66.89 28.37
CA LEU A 303 -6.81 65.70 27.86
C LEU A 303 -7.42 65.18 26.55
N ALA A 304 -8.65 65.55 26.17
CA ALA A 304 -9.26 65.09 24.92
C ALA A 304 -9.17 66.18 23.83
N THR A 305 -8.27 65.98 22.85
CA THR A 305 -8.07 66.88 21.72
C THR A 305 -8.30 66.17 20.39
N ARG A 306 -9.26 66.66 19.59
CA ARG A 306 -9.57 66.09 18.28
C ARG A 306 -8.39 66.18 17.32
N SER A 307 -8.08 65.08 16.65
CA SER A 307 -7.04 65.01 15.61
C SER A 307 -7.60 65.12 14.20
N THR A 308 -6.76 65.55 13.25
CA THR A 308 -7.15 65.61 11.83
C THR A 308 -7.20 64.22 11.21
N LYS A 309 -7.89 64.11 10.07
CA LYS A 309 -7.96 62.85 9.31
C LYS A 309 -6.58 62.38 8.85
N GLU A 310 -5.69 63.31 8.50
CA GLU A 310 -4.32 63.03 8.09
C GLU A 310 -3.49 62.46 9.25
N ALA A 311 -3.68 62.96 10.47
CA ALA A 311 -3.04 62.43 11.67
C ALA A 311 -3.50 60.99 11.94
N TRP A 312 -4.82 60.73 11.84
CA TRP A 312 -5.37 59.37 11.94
C TRP A 312 -4.87 58.44 10.83
N SER A 313 -4.76 58.93 9.59
CA SER A 313 -4.20 58.18 8.45
C SER A 313 -2.74 57.81 8.68
N LYS A 314 -1.91 58.74 9.18
CA LYS A 314 -0.50 58.49 9.53
C LYS A 314 -0.38 57.46 10.67
N LYS A 315 -1.20 57.59 11.72
CA LYS A 315 -1.23 56.64 12.83
C LYS A 315 -1.72 55.26 12.38
N GLY A 316 -2.73 55.20 11.51
CA GLY A 316 -3.23 53.97 10.89
C GLY A 316 -2.17 53.23 10.08
N ARG A 317 -1.39 53.94 9.26
CA ARG A 317 -0.21 53.35 8.55
C ARG A 317 0.82 52.80 9.53
N SER A 318 1.14 53.56 10.57
CA SER A 318 2.07 53.10 11.62
C SER A 318 1.57 51.81 12.28
N PHE A 319 0.30 51.76 12.69
CA PHE A 319 -0.29 50.56 13.27
C PHE A 319 -0.28 49.38 12.29
N PHE A 320 -0.59 49.61 11.01
CA PHE A 320 -0.63 48.56 10.00
C PHE A 320 0.76 47.95 9.77
N ILE A 321 1.79 48.78 9.62
CA ILE A 321 3.19 48.33 9.44
C ILE A 321 3.64 47.52 10.66
N ASN A 322 3.23 47.95 11.85
CA ASN A 322 3.52 47.27 13.12
C ASN A 322 2.60 46.06 13.39
N LYS A 323 1.83 45.59 12.40
CA LYS A 323 0.89 44.44 12.48
C LYS A 323 -0.20 44.58 13.55
N ARG A 324 -0.48 45.81 13.97
CA ARG A 324 -1.53 46.16 14.94
C ARG A 324 -2.85 46.42 14.19
N TYR A 325 -3.33 45.40 13.48
CA TYR A 325 -4.38 45.56 12.47
C TYR A 325 -5.72 46.06 13.02
N LEU A 326 -6.09 45.69 14.25
CA LEU A 326 -7.28 46.22 14.93
C LEU A 326 -7.22 47.76 15.04
N TYR A 327 -6.12 48.27 15.58
CA TYR A 327 -5.91 49.71 15.76
C TYR A 327 -5.71 50.44 14.43
N ALA A 328 -5.09 49.78 13.44
CA ALA A 328 -4.99 50.30 12.09
C ALA A 328 -6.37 50.47 11.44
N MET A 329 -7.23 49.46 11.56
CA MET A 329 -8.61 49.49 11.06
C MET A 329 -9.38 50.66 11.66
N GLU A 330 -9.35 50.82 12.98
CA GLU A 330 -10.04 51.91 13.68
C GLU A 330 -9.49 53.29 13.31
N ALA A 331 -8.16 53.43 13.19
CA ALA A 331 -7.53 54.67 12.76
C ALA A 331 -7.89 55.04 11.32
N TYR A 332 -7.93 54.06 10.39
CA TYR A 332 -8.36 54.29 9.02
C TYR A 332 -9.84 54.66 8.92
N GLN A 333 -10.71 54.06 9.74
CA GLN A 333 -12.12 54.45 9.84
C GLN A 333 -12.25 55.91 10.30
N LYS A 334 -11.48 56.33 11.32
CA LYS A 334 -11.45 57.72 11.78
C LYS A 334 -10.87 58.69 10.74
N ALA A 335 -9.95 58.22 9.89
CA ALA A 335 -9.45 58.97 8.74
C ALA A 335 -10.44 59.05 7.56
N GLY A 336 -11.49 58.21 7.52
CA GLY A 336 -12.41 58.06 6.39
C GLY A 336 -11.82 57.26 5.21
N GLU A 337 -10.82 56.43 5.46
CA GLU A 337 -10.16 55.59 4.45
C GLU A 337 -10.74 54.17 4.45
N ASP A 338 -11.97 54.01 3.95
CA ASP A 338 -12.73 52.75 3.99
C ASP A 338 -11.98 51.57 3.36
N HIS A 339 -11.26 51.80 2.27
CA HIS A 339 -10.48 50.76 1.61
C HIS A 339 -9.33 50.24 2.49
N ASN A 340 -8.57 51.13 3.12
CA ASN A 340 -7.47 50.76 4.02
C ASN A 340 -8.01 50.12 5.31
N ALA A 341 -9.16 50.56 5.79
CA ALA A 341 -9.88 49.92 6.89
C ALA A 341 -10.31 48.50 6.54
N LEU A 342 -10.82 48.27 5.33
CA LEU A 342 -11.23 46.94 4.85
C LEU A 342 -10.04 46.00 4.75
N ILE A 343 -8.90 46.48 4.23
CA ILE A 343 -7.65 45.71 4.21
C ILE A 343 -7.20 45.38 5.65
N ALA A 344 -7.15 46.37 6.54
CA ALA A 344 -6.79 46.16 7.94
C ALA A 344 -7.70 45.13 8.62
N ASN A 345 -9.01 45.16 8.34
CA ASN A 345 -9.96 44.16 8.83
C ASN A 345 -9.65 42.75 8.32
N ALA A 346 -9.35 42.58 7.02
CA ALA A 346 -9.01 41.26 6.47
C ALA A 346 -7.75 40.64 7.13
N TYR A 347 -6.73 41.46 7.38
CA TYR A 347 -5.52 41.02 8.09
C TYR A 347 -5.80 40.75 9.58
N TYR A 348 -6.62 41.58 10.23
CA TYR A 348 -7.06 41.36 11.60
C TYR A 348 -7.79 40.02 11.77
N LEU A 349 -8.80 39.75 10.92
CA LEU A 349 -9.56 38.50 10.94
C LEU A 349 -8.68 37.28 10.75
N ARG A 350 -7.67 37.38 9.87
CA ARG A 350 -6.70 36.30 9.67
C ARG A 350 -5.84 36.06 10.91
N ASP A 351 -5.35 37.11 11.55
CA ASP A 351 -4.52 37.01 12.75
C ASP A 351 -5.33 36.48 13.94
N GLU A 352 -6.60 36.88 14.08
CA GLU A 352 -7.55 36.29 15.05
C GLU A 352 -7.77 34.80 14.81
N ALA A 353 -7.99 34.41 13.55
CA ALA A 353 -8.16 33.01 13.18
C ALA A 353 -6.91 32.17 13.51
N GLN A 354 -5.70 32.73 13.36
CA GLN A 354 -4.44 32.08 13.73
C GLN A 354 -4.24 31.95 15.25
N ARG A 355 -4.76 32.89 16.04
CA ARG A 355 -4.69 32.86 17.51
C ARG A 355 -5.71 31.94 18.15
N THR A 356 -6.73 31.52 17.40
CA THR A 356 -7.76 30.60 17.89
C THR A 356 -7.14 29.21 18.07
N PRO A 357 -7.05 28.67 19.31
CA PRO A 357 -6.40 27.40 19.56
C PRO A 357 -7.18 26.25 18.90
N ILE A 358 -6.48 25.46 18.08
CA ILE A 358 -7.05 24.28 17.41
C ILE A 358 -7.31 23.20 18.44
N LYS A 359 -8.58 23.00 18.82
CA LYS A 359 -8.98 22.01 19.83
C LYS A 359 -9.08 20.58 19.28
N SER A 360 -9.16 20.39 17.96
CA SER A 360 -9.29 19.05 17.36
C SER A 360 -8.71 18.94 15.94
N GLY A 361 -7.80 17.97 15.78
CA GLY A 361 -7.28 17.48 14.49
C GLY A 361 -6.44 18.48 13.67
N PRO A 362 -5.80 17.99 12.58
CA PRO A 362 -4.96 18.83 11.71
C PRO A 362 -5.72 19.88 10.90
N ARG A 363 -7.07 19.81 10.84
CA ARG A 363 -7.93 20.71 10.05
C ARG A 363 -8.78 21.67 10.90
N GLY A 364 -8.57 21.75 12.21
CA GLY A 364 -9.28 22.71 13.08
C GLY A 364 -10.70 22.27 13.49
N ASP A 365 -11.20 22.90 14.56
CA ASP A 365 -12.60 22.79 14.98
C ASP A 365 -13.51 23.70 14.13
N ALA A 366 -14.83 23.57 14.26
CA ALA A 366 -15.80 24.35 13.48
C ALA A 366 -15.63 25.87 13.66
N ALA A 367 -15.21 26.31 14.85
CA ALA A 367 -14.96 27.71 15.15
C ALA A 367 -13.73 28.24 14.38
N SER A 368 -12.61 27.50 14.40
CA SER A 368 -11.39 27.85 13.66
C SER A 368 -11.63 27.88 12.14
N LYS A 369 -12.38 26.89 11.61
CA LYS A 369 -12.75 26.86 10.19
C LYS A 369 -13.58 28.08 9.79
N SER A 370 -14.57 28.44 10.60
CA SER A 370 -15.41 29.62 10.38
C SER A 370 -14.59 30.91 10.41
N ALA A 371 -13.63 31.03 11.34
CA ALA A 371 -12.75 32.19 11.44
C ALA A 371 -11.88 32.36 10.18
N PHE A 372 -11.26 31.28 9.69
CA PHE A 372 -10.49 31.33 8.44
C PHE A 372 -11.36 31.59 7.22
N LEU A 373 -12.59 31.06 7.19
CA LEU A 373 -13.54 31.33 6.12
C LEU A 373 -13.93 32.81 6.06
N ASN A 374 -14.17 33.44 7.22
CA ASN A 374 -14.46 34.87 7.31
C ASN A 374 -13.28 35.72 6.83
N ALA A 375 -12.05 35.35 7.22
CA ALA A 375 -10.85 36.00 6.72
C ALA A 375 -10.69 35.85 5.19
N ALA A 376 -10.96 34.65 4.64
CA ALA A 376 -10.91 34.41 3.20
C ALA A 376 -11.89 35.31 2.43
N ASN A 377 -13.14 35.37 2.88
CA ASN A 377 -14.17 36.22 2.28
C ASN A 377 -13.82 37.72 2.38
N ALA A 378 -13.21 38.16 3.49
CA ALA A 378 -12.74 39.53 3.63
C ALA A 378 -11.64 39.87 2.61
N PHE A 379 -10.69 38.95 2.37
CA PHE A 379 -9.68 39.13 1.31
C PHE A 379 -10.27 39.13 -0.10
N LEU A 380 -11.29 38.32 -0.37
CA LEU A 380 -12.01 38.37 -1.65
C LEU A 380 -12.70 39.73 -1.86
N ALA A 381 -13.28 40.30 -0.79
CA ALA A 381 -13.85 41.65 -0.83
C ALA A 381 -12.76 42.71 -1.10
N CYS A 382 -11.56 42.59 -0.51
CA CYS A 382 -10.41 43.44 -0.85
C CYS A 382 -10.07 43.35 -2.34
N ALA A 383 -10.02 42.12 -2.87
CA ALA A 383 -9.63 41.83 -4.25
C ALA A 383 -10.56 42.49 -5.27
N ALA A 384 -11.86 42.59 -4.96
CA ALA A 384 -12.86 43.24 -5.79
C ALA A 384 -12.70 44.78 -5.87
N GLN A 385 -12.16 45.40 -4.83
CA GLN A 385 -12.04 46.87 -4.74
C GLN A 385 -10.66 47.42 -5.15
N ALA A 386 -9.63 46.57 -5.27
CA ALA A 386 -8.26 47.00 -5.59
C ALA A 386 -7.62 46.19 -6.74
N PRO A 387 -7.89 46.56 -8.02
CA PRO A 387 -7.40 45.86 -9.21
C PRO A 387 -5.87 45.68 -9.26
N ALA A 388 -5.11 46.65 -8.72
CA ALA A 388 -3.64 46.64 -8.77
C ALA A 388 -2.99 45.62 -7.81
N ALA A 389 -3.70 45.17 -6.76
CA ALA A 389 -3.20 44.24 -5.76
C ALA A 389 -4.03 42.95 -5.65
N THR A 390 -4.95 42.73 -6.59
CA THR A 390 -5.92 41.62 -6.60
C THR A 390 -5.27 40.25 -6.45
N ILE A 391 -4.13 40.00 -7.11
CA ILE A 391 -3.40 38.72 -7.05
C ILE A 391 -2.97 38.39 -5.61
N LYS A 392 -2.43 39.38 -4.88
CA LYS A 392 -1.98 39.20 -3.48
C LYS A 392 -3.14 38.84 -2.55
N TYR A 393 -4.30 39.44 -2.79
CA TYR A 393 -5.51 39.17 -2.01
C TYR A 393 -6.13 37.83 -2.36
N PHE A 394 -6.16 37.42 -3.63
CA PHE A 394 -6.56 36.06 -4.00
C PHE A 394 -5.67 35.00 -3.37
N LYS A 395 -4.34 35.20 -3.38
CA LYS A 395 -3.41 34.28 -2.70
C LYS A 395 -3.71 34.18 -1.20
N SER A 396 -3.89 35.33 -0.53
CA SER A 396 -4.22 35.37 0.90
C SER A 396 -5.58 34.72 1.21
N ALA A 397 -6.57 34.90 0.34
CA ALA A 397 -7.87 34.26 0.45
C ALA A 397 -7.77 32.74 0.26
N ALA A 398 -7.01 32.28 -0.73
CA ALA A 398 -6.78 30.87 -1.01
C ALA A 398 -6.06 30.16 0.16
N ASP A 399 -5.04 30.79 0.74
CA ASP A 399 -4.35 30.32 1.96
C ASP A 399 -5.35 30.12 3.12
N CYS A 400 -6.28 31.07 3.30
CA CYS A 400 -7.33 30.97 4.31
C CYS A 400 -8.34 29.86 3.99
N PHE A 401 -8.73 29.67 2.72
CA PHE A 401 -9.62 28.57 2.33
C PHE A 401 -9.00 27.20 2.61
N VAL A 402 -7.72 26.98 2.28
CA VAL A 402 -7.00 25.75 2.63
C VAL A 402 -7.03 25.51 4.15
N LYS A 403 -6.77 26.54 4.95
CA LYS A 403 -6.82 26.44 6.42
C LYS A 403 -8.22 26.16 6.96
N SER A 404 -9.27 26.61 6.27
CA SER A 404 -10.66 26.26 6.61
C SER A 404 -11.06 24.84 6.18
N GLY A 405 -10.25 24.17 5.34
CA GLY A 405 -10.56 22.87 4.74
C GLY A 405 -11.50 22.94 3.54
N ASP A 406 -11.71 24.12 2.94
CA ASP A 406 -12.46 24.29 1.70
C ASP A 406 -11.52 24.29 0.50
N ASP A 407 -10.97 23.10 0.23
CA ASP A 407 -9.96 22.89 -0.80
C ASP A 407 -10.50 23.18 -2.22
N SER A 408 -11.81 23.06 -2.44
CA SER A 408 -12.45 23.34 -3.73
C SER A 408 -12.41 24.84 -4.05
N ARG A 409 -12.89 25.70 -3.14
CA ARG A 409 -12.81 27.16 -3.33
C ARG A 409 -11.37 27.65 -3.27
N ALA A 410 -10.51 27.01 -2.49
CA ALA A 410 -9.08 27.30 -2.50
C ALA A 410 -8.48 27.11 -3.90
N ALA A 411 -8.75 25.98 -4.56
CA ALA A 411 -8.25 25.69 -5.91
C ALA A 411 -8.70 26.76 -6.92
N ASP A 412 -9.99 27.09 -6.95
CA ASP A 412 -10.54 28.13 -7.84
C ASP A 412 -9.92 29.51 -7.56
N THR A 413 -9.60 29.81 -6.30
CA THR A 413 -9.01 31.09 -5.90
C THR A 413 -7.51 31.14 -6.23
N TYR A 414 -6.76 30.05 -6.07
CA TYR A 414 -5.36 29.96 -6.53
C TYR A 414 -5.24 30.08 -8.04
N LEU A 415 -6.20 29.50 -8.79
CA LEU A 415 -6.27 29.67 -10.24
C LEU A 415 -6.37 31.15 -10.62
N LYS A 416 -7.26 31.90 -9.95
CA LYS A 416 -7.39 33.36 -10.11
C LYS A 416 -6.16 34.14 -9.66
N ALA A 417 -5.40 33.62 -8.70
CA ALA A 417 -4.12 34.19 -8.27
C ALA A 417 -2.95 33.90 -9.23
N GLY A 418 -3.16 33.08 -10.28
CA GLY A 418 -2.10 32.66 -11.21
C GLY A 418 -1.18 31.56 -10.67
N GLU A 419 -1.53 30.94 -9.54
CA GLU A 419 -0.79 29.84 -8.90
C GLU A 419 -1.29 28.49 -9.44
N TYR A 420 -1.10 28.26 -10.75
CA TYR A 420 -1.70 27.14 -11.49
C TYR A 420 -1.27 25.76 -10.99
N GLU A 421 0.00 25.61 -10.58
CA GLU A 421 0.50 24.33 -10.06
C GLU A 421 -0.21 23.94 -8.75
N VAL A 422 -0.41 24.90 -7.85
CA VAL A 422 -1.10 24.68 -6.57
C VAL A 422 -2.57 24.39 -6.80
N ALA A 423 -3.21 25.13 -7.72
CA ALA A 423 -4.61 24.89 -8.11
C ALA A 423 -4.80 23.47 -8.67
N ALA A 424 -3.96 23.03 -9.61
CA ALA A 424 -4.04 21.71 -10.21
C ALA A 424 -3.87 20.57 -9.18
N LYS A 425 -2.93 20.73 -8.24
CA LYS A 425 -2.74 19.80 -7.11
C LYS A 425 -3.99 19.72 -6.21
N LEU A 426 -4.60 20.85 -5.89
CA LEU A 426 -5.82 20.88 -5.08
C LEU A 426 -7.02 20.29 -5.83
N TYR A 427 -7.20 20.59 -7.11
CA TYR A 427 -8.25 19.97 -7.93
C TYR A 427 -8.15 18.45 -7.94
N ARG A 428 -6.93 17.90 -8.10
CA ARG A 428 -6.68 16.47 -7.94
C ARG A 428 -7.11 15.96 -6.56
N ASN A 429 -6.72 16.63 -5.48
CA ASN A 429 -7.03 16.20 -4.11
C ASN A 429 -8.53 16.17 -3.80
N VAL A 430 -9.31 17.07 -4.42
CA VAL A 430 -10.77 17.16 -4.24
C VAL A 430 -11.53 16.26 -5.24
N GLY A 431 -10.83 15.63 -6.19
CA GLY A 431 -11.44 14.77 -7.22
C GLY A 431 -12.04 15.54 -8.41
N ARG A 432 -11.75 16.84 -8.53
CA ARG A 432 -12.11 17.67 -9.71
C ARG A 432 -11.08 17.48 -10.82
N PHE A 433 -10.95 16.24 -11.31
CA PHE A 433 -9.90 15.86 -12.26
C PHE A 433 -9.98 16.61 -13.59
N GLU A 434 -11.18 16.91 -14.08
CA GLU A 434 -11.37 17.68 -15.32
C GLU A 434 -10.78 19.09 -15.21
N ASP A 435 -11.01 19.78 -14.09
CA ASP A 435 -10.42 21.10 -13.84
C ASP A 435 -8.89 21.03 -13.73
N ALA A 436 -8.37 19.95 -13.13
CA ALA A 436 -6.92 19.72 -13.05
C ALA A 436 -6.29 19.53 -14.45
N VAL A 437 -6.90 18.68 -15.30
CA VAL A 437 -6.45 18.44 -16.68
C VAL A 437 -6.55 19.71 -17.52
N ASN A 438 -7.67 20.43 -17.43
CA ASN A 438 -7.86 21.70 -18.14
C ASN A 438 -6.80 22.74 -17.73
N THR A 439 -6.49 22.83 -16.43
CA THR A 439 -5.45 23.74 -15.93
C THR A 439 -4.07 23.38 -16.50
N ILE A 440 -3.74 22.09 -16.59
CA ILE A 440 -2.49 21.60 -17.18
C ILE A 440 -2.41 21.92 -18.68
N GLN A 441 -3.50 21.71 -19.42
CA GLN A 441 -3.55 21.96 -20.86
C GLN A 441 -3.48 23.45 -21.21
N GLN A 442 -4.11 24.32 -20.42
CA GLN A 442 -4.12 25.76 -20.66
C GLN A 442 -2.80 26.45 -20.25
N HIS A 443 -2.10 25.91 -19.24
CA HIS A 443 -0.91 26.54 -18.67
C HIS A 443 0.31 25.59 -18.54
N PRO A 444 0.72 24.87 -19.61
CA PRO A 444 1.74 23.83 -19.52
C PRO A 444 3.13 24.35 -19.12
N GLN A 445 3.47 25.59 -19.49
CA GLN A 445 4.76 26.20 -19.16
C GLN A 445 4.87 26.68 -17.71
N ARG A 446 3.76 26.74 -16.97
CA ARG A 446 3.71 27.26 -15.59
C ARG A 446 3.52 26.16 -14.55
N ILE A 447 3.51 24.91 -14.96
CA ILE A 447 3.38 23.74 -14.09
C ILE A 447 4.59 22.85 -14.32
N ASN A 448 5.22 22.38 -13.24
CA ASN A 448 6.32 21.43 -13.35
C ASN A 448 5.86 20.15 -14.08
N ALA A 449 6.65 19.70 -15.06
CA ALA A 449 6.33 18.51 -15.86
C ALA A 449 6.04 17.26 -15.01
N ALA A 450 6.83 17.00 -13.97
CA ALA A 450 6.63 15.85 -13.10
C ALA A 450 5.32 15.92 -12.30
N VAL A 451 4.87 17.13 -11.95
CA VAL A 451 3.57 17.35 -11.29
C VAL A 451 2.44 17.10 -12.27
N ALA A 452 2.56 17.64 -13.49
CA ALA A 452 1.58 17.45 -14.55
C ALA A 452 1.42 15.95 -14.88
N ASP A 453 2.52 15.22 -15.06
CA ASP A 453 2.52 13.78 -15.33
C ASP A 453 1.85 12.99 -14.20
N SER A 454 2.18 13.30 -12.95
CA SER A 454 1.54 12.64 -11.79
C SER A 454 0.03 12.87 -11.73
N ILE A 455 -0.44 14.07 -12.05
CA ILE A 455 -1.88 14.37 -12.08
C ILE A 455 -2.57 13.65 -13.25
N MET A 456 -1.92 13.64 -14.43
CA MET A 456 -2.41 12.93 -15.60
C MET A 456 -2.53 11.42 -15.35
N ASP A 457 -1.52 10.80 -14.73
CA ASP A 457 -1.52 9.36 -14.43
C ASP A 457 -2.62 8.97 -13.44
N VAL A 458 -2.84 9.76 -12.39
CA VAL A 458 -3.97 9.52 -11.47
C VAL A 458 -5.30 9.66 -12.20
N THR A 459 -5.41 10.62 -13.11
CA THR A 459 -6.66 10.82 -13.88
C THR A 459 -6.90 9.66 -14.85
N ARG A 460 -5.84 9.15 -15.51
CA ARG A 460 -5.87 7.94 -16.35
C ARG A 460 -6.30 6.71 -15.54
N LEU A 461 -5.78 6.54 -14.32
CA LEU A 461 -6.17 5.45 -13.42
C LEU A 461 -7.66 5.51 -13.05
N VAL A 462 -8.18 6.69 -12.72
CA VAL A 462 -9.61 6.88 -12.40
C VAL A 462 -10.47 6.54 -13.61
N TYR A 463 -10.08 7.02 -14.80
CA TYR A 463 -10.79 6.72 -16.04
C TYR A 463 -10.81 5.23 -16.37
N LEU A 464 -9.69 4.52 -16.26
CA LEU A 464 -9.62 3.10 -16.60
C LEU A 464 -10.35 2.20 -15.59
N ARG A 465 -10.43 2.61 -14.31
CA ARG A 465 -11.20 1.89 -13.29
C ARG A 465 -12.71 2.06 -13.44
N ASP A 466 -13.16 3.24 -13.87
CA ASP A 466 -14.57 3.53 -14.12
C ASP A 466 -14.76 4.29 -15.46
N PRO A 467 -14.76 3.56 -16.59
CA PRO A 467 -14.87 4.18 -17.91
C PRO A 467 -16.20 4.93 -18.13
N GLU A 468 -17.25 4.52 -17.43
CA GLU A 468 -18.60 5.09 -17.50
C GLU A 468 -18.83 6.22 -16.49
N SER A 469 -17.78 6.61 -15.75
CA SER A 469 -17.89 7.66 -14.74
C SER A 469 -18.44 8.96 -15.34
N LYS A 470 -19.46 9.51 -14.67
CA LYS A 470 -20.05 10.83 -14.99
C LYS A 470 -19.14 12.00 -14.60
N HIS A 471 -18.07 11.73 -13.84
CA HIS A 471 -17.14 12.75 -13.35
C HIS A 471 -16.14 13.24 -14.40
N LEU A 472 -16.05 12.55 -15.55
CA LEU A 472 -15.19 12.93 -16.67
C LEU A 472 -16.05 13.07 -17.94
N THR A 473 -16.03 14.23 -18.57
CA THR A 473 -16.69 14.45 -19.86
C THR A 473 -16.05 13.63 -20.98
N SER A 474 -16.81 13.40 -22.06
CA SER A 474 -16.29 12.72 -23.26
C SER A 474 -15.09 13.45 -23.88
N ALA A 475 -15.08 14.79 -23.81
CA ALA A 475 -13.96 15.62 -24.26
C ALA A 475 -12.69 15.37 -23.43
N CYS A 476 -12.80 15.35 -22.10
CA CYS A 476 -11.67 15.05 -21.23
C CYS A 476 -11.11 13.64 -21.48
N LYS A 477 -11.99 12.63 -21.60
CA LYS A 477 -11.62 11.23 -21.90
C LYS A 477 -10.79 11.11 -23.18
N ALA A 478 -11.13 11.85 -24.23
CA ALA A 478 -10.40 11.84 -25.50
C ALA A 478 -8.99 12.45 -25.42
N THR A 479 -8.70 13.25 -24.40
CA THR A 479 -7.38 13.90 -24.23
C THR A 479 -6.41 13.13 -23.34
N LEU A 480 -6.87 12.09 -22.62
CA LEU A 480 -6.04 11.37 -21.64
C LEU A 480 -4.98 10.47 -22.29
N PHE A 481 -5.32 9.88 -23.44
CA PHE A 481 -4.43 9.00 -24.21
C PHE A 481 -4.42 9.46 -25.66
N SER A 482 -3.21 9.64 -26.22
CA SER A 482 -3.04 10.05 -27.60
C SER A 482 -3.33 8.91 -28.57
N LYS A 483 -3.00 7.67 -28.20
CA LYS A 483 -3.28 6.45 -28.96
C LYS A 483 -3.93 5.38 -28.08
N PRO A 484 -4.80 4.52 -28.63
CA PRO A 484 -5.37 3.39 -27.88
C PRO A 484 -4.31 2.43 -27.32
N GLN A 485 -3.21 2.25 -28.04
CA GLN A 485 -2.10 1.40 -27.61
C GLN A 485 -1.43 1.91 -26.33
N ASP A 486 -1.37 3.22 -26.13
CA ASP A 486 -0.80 3.83 -24.92
C ASP A 486 -1.70 3.52 -23.71
N ALA A 487 -3.02 3.47 -23.91
CA ALA A 487 -3.97 3.08 -22.86
C ALA A 487 -3.84 1.60 -22.48
N ILE A 488 -3.58 0.71 -23.46
CA ILE A 488 -3.34 -0.71 -23.20
C ILE A 488 -2.02 -0.90 -22.44
N GLN A 489 -0.96 -0.20 -22.84
CA GLN A 489 0.33 -0.25 -22.16
C GLN A 489 0.20 0.26 -20.73
N PHE A 490 -0.43 1.42 -20.53
CA PHE A 490 -0.67 1.97 -19.21
C PHE A 490 -1.50 1.02 -18.33
N ALA A 491 -2.56 0.40 -18.87
CA ALA A 491 -3.32 -0.60 -18.13
C ALA A 491 -2.47 -1.82 -17.76
N SER A 492 -1.48 -2.19 -18.58
CA SER A 492 -0.52 -3.25 -18.26
C SER A 492 0.45 -2.84 -17.16
N ASP A 493 1.01 -1.62 -17.22
CA ASP A 493 2.01 -1.13 -16.26
C ASP A 493 1.44 -0.99 -14.84
N TYR A 494 0.11 -0.79 -14.73
CA TYR A 494 -0.61 -0.64 -13.46
C TYR A 494 -1.51 -1.84 -13.10
N GLU A 495 -1.34 -2.99 -13.75
CA GLU A 495 -2.06 -4.25 -13.46
C GLU A 495 -3.60 -4.09 -13.49
N LEU A 496 -4.12 -3.28 -14.42
CA LEU A 496 -5.55 -3.04 -14.60
C LEU A 496 -6.15 -4.02 -15.62
N ASP A 497 -6.14 -5.31 -15.29
CA ASP A 497 -6.42 -6.40 -16.23
C ASP A 497 -7.82 -6.35 -16.88
N VAL A 498 -8.85 -5.98 -16.12
CA VAL A 498 -10.22 -5.86 -16.66
C VAL A 498 -10.30 -4.72 -17.67
N ALA A 499 -9.69 -3.57 -17.36
CA ALA A 499 -9.64 -2.43 -18.28
C ALA A 499 -8.83 -2.78 -19.53
N ARG A 500 -7.69 -3.45 -19.35
CA ARG A 500 -6.83 -3.93 -20.44
C ARG A 500 -7.57 -4.89 -21.37
N ALA A 501 -8.28 -5.88 -20.83
CA ALA A 501 -9.08 -6.82 -21.61
C ALA A 501 -10.20 -6.11 -22.40
N MET A 502 -10.90 -5.15 -21.78
CA MET A 502 -11.91 -4.34 -22.48
C MET A 502 -11.31 -3.49 -23.61
N LEU A 503 -10.14 -2.89 -23.40
CA LEU A 503 -9.44 -2.13 -24.44
C LEU A 503 -9.00 -3.02 -25.60
N LEU A 504 -8.48 -4.22 -25.32
CA LEU A 504 -8.11 -5.21 -26.34
C LEU A 504 -9.31 -5.69 -27.16
N LEU A 505 -10.49 -5.84 -26.54
CA LEU A 505 -11.73 -6.15 -27.25
C LEU A 505 -12.11 -5.02 -28.23
N LYS A 506 -11.97 -3.76 -27.82
CA LYS A 506 -12.22 -2.60 -28.69
C LYS A 506 -11.25 -2.53 -29.86
N GLU A 507 -9.99 -2.90 -29.65
CA GLU A 507 -8.96 -2.98 -30.71
C GLU A 507 -9.08 -4.24 -31.60
N GLY A 508 -10.10 -5.08 -31.39
CA GLY A 508 -10.33 -6.27 -32.21
C GLY A 508 -9.39 -7.43 -31.91
N LYS A 509 -8.84 -7.51 -30.68
CA LYS A 509 -7.95 -8.58 -30.21
C LYS A 509 -8.61 -9.45 -29.12
N PRO A 510 -9.67 -10.22 -29.46
CA PRO A 510 -10.45 -10.98 -28.47
C PRO A 510 -9.66 -12.13 -27.83
N ALA A 511 -8.72 -12.74 -28.55
CA ALA A 511 -7.90 -13.83 -28.03
C ALA A 511 -7.01 -13.37 -26.87
N GLU A 512 -6.31 -12.23 -27.02
CA GLU A 512 -5.47 -11.64 -25.97
C GLU A 512 -6.31 -11.19 -24.76
N ALA A 513 -7.52 -10.66 -24.99
CA ALA A 513 -8.43 -10.29 -23.91
C ALA A 513 -8.89 -11.50 -23.08
N ALA A 514 -9.23 -12.62 -23.74
CA ALA A 514 -9.61 -13.85 -23.06
C ALA A 514 -8.44 -14.44 -22.23
N GLU A 515 -7.20 -14.33 -22.72
CA GLU A 515 -6.01 -14.79 -21.99
C GLU A 515 -5.82 -14.06 -20.67
N ILE A 516 -6.01 -12.74 -20.64
CA ILE A 516 -5.92 -11.92 -19.43
C ILE A 516 -7.00 -12.33 -18.41
N HIS A 517 -8.22 -12.62 -18.86
CA HIS A 517 -9.26 -13.12 -17.97
C HIS A 517 -8.90 -14.51 -17.40
N LEU A 518 -8.28 -15.40 -18.20
CA LEU A 518 -7.86 -16.72 -17.73
C LEU A 518 -6.71 -16.67 -16.73
N SER A 519 -5.70 -15.81 -16.94
CA SER A 519 -4.58 -15.67 -15.99
C SER A 519 -5.04 -15.23 -14.62
N GLU A 520 -6.09 -14.42 -14.58
CA GLU A 520 -6.68 -13.84 -13.37
C GLU A 520 -7.81 -14.69 -12.76
N GLY A 521 -8.01 -15.93 -13.22
CA GLY A 521 -9.02 -16.85 -12.71
C GLY A 521 -10.47 -16.53 -13.12
N ARG A 522 -10.68 -15.49 -13.92
CA ARG A 522 -11.97 -15.03 -14.48
C ARG A 522 -12.41 -15.89 -15.68
N THR A 523 -12.57 -17.19 -15.42
CA THR A 523 -12.76 -18.22 -16.44
C THR A 523 -14.04 -18.04 -17.26
N GLU A 524 -15.15 -17.67 -16.61
CA GLU A 524 -16.44 -17.51 -17.29
C GLU A 524 -16.41 -16.37 -18.32
N GLN A 525 -15.81 -15.22 -17.96
CA GLN A 525 -15.68 -14.09 -18.88
C GLN A 525 -14.80 -14.46 -20.08
N ALA A 526 -13.71 -15.20 -19.85
CA ALA A 526 -12.84 -15.65 -20.93
C ALA A 526 -13.55 -16.61 -21.89
N ILE A 527 -14.28 -17.61 -21.37
CA ILE A 527 -15.06 -18.54 -22.20
C ILE A 527 -16.13 -17.77 -22.99
N GLY A 528 -16.81 -16.81 -22.36
CA GLY A 528 -17.79 -15.95 -23.03
C GLY A 528 -17.19 -15.21 -24.23
N ILE A 529 -16.02 -14.58 -24.06
CA ILE A 529 -15.29 -13.90 -25.15
C ILE A 529 -14.90 -14.88 -26.26
N LEU A 530 -14.36 -16.04 -25.90
CA LEU A 530 -13.94 -17.04 -26.90
C LEU A 530 -15.15 -17.57 -27.69
N MET A 531 -16.27 -17.83 -27.01
CA MET A 531 -17.51 -18.33 -27.62
C MET A 531 -18.11 -17.36 -28.64
N THR A 532 -18.06 -16.05 -28.41
CA THR A 532 -18.60 -15.05 -29.34
C THR A 532 -17.72 -14.87 -30.58
N HIS A 533 -16.43 -15.15 -30.48
CA HIS A 533 -15.43 -14.87 -31.53
C HIS A 533 -14.86 -16.13 -32.22
N LEU A 534 -15.53 -17.28 -32.16
CA LEU A 534 -15.06 -18.56 -32.76
C LEU A 534 -14.88 -18.55 -34.29
N LYS A 535 -15.30 -17.50 -35.00
CA LYS A 535 -15.07 -17.33 -36.44
C LYS A 535 -13.66 -16.86 -36.78
N ASP A 536 -12.97 -16.23 -35.83
CA ASP A 536 -11.58 -15.81 -36.00
C ASP A 536 -10.64 -16.99 -35.74
N ARG A 537 -9.74 -17.28 -36.68
CA ARG A 537 -8.80 -18.40 -36.61
C ARG A 537 -7.90 -18.34 -35.37
N VAL A 538 -7.45 -17.15 -34.97
CA VAL A 538 -6.58 -16.98 -33.79
C VAL A 538 -7.37 -17.31 -32.53
N CYS A 539 -8.59 -16.79 -32.43
CA CYS A 539 -9.50 -17.08 -31.33
C CYS A 539 -9.89 -18.57 -31.27
N THR A 540 -10.21 -19.22 -32.41
CA THR A 540 -10.53 -20.65 -32.46
C THR A 540 -9.38 -21.50 -31.92
N GLU A 541 -8.15 -21.21 -32.35
CA GLU A 541 -6.97 -21.98 -31.93
C GLU A 541 -6.69 -21.82 -30.44
N ARG A 542 -6.78 -20.59 -29.91
CA ARG A 542 -6.64 -20.33 -28.47
C ARG A 542 -7.77 -20.98 -27.67
N ALA A 543 -9.01 -20.88 -28.13
CA ALA A 543 -10.15 -21.53 -27.51
C ALA A 543 -9.97 -23.05 -27.43
N ALA A 544 -9.51 -23.67 -28.52
CA ALA A 544 -9.22 -25.09 -28.56
C ALA A 544 -8.09 -25.47 -27.60
N GLN A 545 -6.99 -24.71 -27.59
CA GLN A 545 -5.89 -24.92 -26.66
C GLN A 545 -6.33 -24.86 -25.19
N PHE A 546 -7.13 -23.85 -24.82
CA PHE A 546 -7.61 -23.70 -23.45
C PHE A 546 -8.62 -24.76 -23.05
N ALA A 547 -9.59 -25.06 -23.92
CA ALA A 547 -10.58 -26.10 -23.68
C ALA A 547 -9.91 -27.47 -23.48
N VAL A 548 -9.02 -27.85 -24.40
CA VAL A 548 -8.26 -29.10 -24.31
C VAL A 548 -7.42 -29.14 -23.04
N ARG A 549 -6.67 -28.08 -22.71
CA ARG A 549 -5.87 -28.01 -21.48
C ARG A 549 -6.74 -28.15 -20.23
N ALA A 550 -7.90 -27.52 -20.19
CA ALA A 550 -8.84 -27.62 -19.09
C ALA A 550 -9.39 -29.05 -18.97
N LEU A 551 -9.81 -29.66 -20.08
CA LEU A 551 -10.31 -31.04 -20.11
C LEU A 551 -9.26 -32.05 -19.64
N TRP A 552 -7.99 -31.88 -20.03
CA TRP A 552 -6.88 -32.71 -19.53
C TRP A 552 -6.68 -32.62 -18.02
N ARG A 553 -6.91 -31.45 -17.41
CA ARG A 553 -6.80 -31.30 -15.94
C ARG A 553 -7.92 -32.03 -15.20
N HIS A 554 -9.13 -32.01 -15.75
CA HIS A 554 -10.33 -32.55 -15.09
C HIS A 554 -10.56 -34.03 -15.41
N ILE A 555 -10.23 -34.48 -16.62
CA ILE A 555 -10.44 -35.86 -17.11
C ILE A 555 -9.08 -36.49 -17.39
N SER A 556 -8.18 -36.43 -16.40
CA SER A 556 -6.84 -37.01 -16.48
C SER A 556 -6.87 -38.52 -16.25
N PHE A 557 -5.71 -39.17 -16.45
CA PHE A 557 -5.59 -40.61 -16.27
C PHE A 557 -6.06 -41.06 -14.89
N GLY A 558 -6.84 -42.16 -14.85
CA GLY A 558 -7.34 -42.78 -13.62
C GLY A 558 -8.43 -41.99 -12.88
N VAL A 559 -8.92 -40.87 -13.43
CA VAL A 559 -10.07 -40.14 -12.91
C VAL A 559 -11.37 -40.70 -13.52
N PRO A 560 -12.29 -41.26 -12.71
CA PRO A 560 -13.62 -41.63 -13.18
C PRO A 560 -14.39 -40.39 -13.62
N VAL A 561 -14.92 -40.40 -14.84
CA VAL A 561 -15.67 -39.26 -15.40
C VAL A 561 -16.88 -38.90 -14.54
N ALA A 562 -17.51 -39.89 -13.90
CA ALA A 562 -18.62 -39.71 -12.95
C ALA A 562 -18.28 -38.77 -11.79
N ASP A 563 -17.01 -38.71 -11.36
CA ASP A 563 -16.57 -37.89 -10.22
C ASP A 563 -16.53 -36.39 -10.58
N VAL A 564 -16.51 -36.02 -11.86
CA VAL A 564 -16.21 -34.65 -12.32
C VAL A 564 -17.32 -34.02 -13.16
N ILE A 565 -18.30 -34.80 -13.65
CA ILE A 565 -19.42 -34.30 -14.47
C ILE A 565 -20.25 -33.20 -13.77
N GLY A 566 -20.27 -33.19 -12.43
CA GLY A 566 -20.99 -32.19 -11.63
C GLY A 566 -20.33 -30.81 -11.54
N ASP A 567 -19.09 -30.64 -12.03
CA ASP A 567 -18.36 -29.37 -11.95
C ASP A 567 -18.91 -28.34 -12.97
N PRO A 568 -19.45 -27.19 -12.50
CA PRO A 568 -19.95 -26.13 -13.38
C PRO A 568 -18.91 -25.58 -14.37
N LEU A 569 -17.65 -25.47 -13.96
CA LEU A 569 -16.55 -24.97 -14.81
C LEU A 569 -16.23 -25.96 -15.92
N LEU A 570 -16.20 -27.26 -15.60
CA LEU A 570 -16.05 -28.31 -16.60
C LEU A 570 -17.21 -28.29 -17.60
N GLY A 571 -18.44 -28.03 -17.14
CA GLY A 571 -19.61 -27.85 -17.98
C GLY A 571 -19.45 -26.75 -19.03
N GLN A 572 -18.87 -25.61 -18.66
CA GLN A 572 -18.59 -24.50 -19.59
C GLN A 572 -17.50 -24.86 -20.61
N TRP A 573 -16.39 -25.48 -20.17
CA TRP A 573 -15.33 -25.94 -21.07
C TRP A 573 -15.82 -27.01 -22.04
N ARG A 574 -16.67 -27.93 -21.57
CA ARG A 574 -17.34 -28.92 -22.41
C ARG A 574 -18.21 -28.26 -23.47
N HIS A 575 -19.04 -27.28 -23.09
CA HIS A 575 -19.89 -26.57 -24.03
C HIS A 575 -19.07 -25.83 -25.11
N LEU A 576 -17.96 -25.21 -24.72
CA LEU A 576 -17.01 -24.61 -25.67
C LEU A 576 -16.42 -25.66 -26.61
N ALA A 577 -15.99 -26.83 -26.10
CA ALA A 577 -15.46 -27.92 -26.90
C ALA A 577 -16.49 -28.51 -27.89
N GLU A 578 -17.75 -28.66 -27.48
CA GLU A 578 -18.86 -29.08 -28.34
C GLU A 578 -19.07 -28.11 -29.50
N LYS A 579 -19.03 -26.79 -29.24
CA LYS A 579 -19.11 -25.79 -30.32
C LYS A 579 -17.89 -25.83 -31.24
N LEU A 580 -16.70 -25.95 -30.68
CA LEU A 580 -15.44 -26.03 -31.44
C LEU A 580 -15.41 -27.20 -32.42
N ALA A 581 -16.02 -28.34 -32.08
CA ALA A 581 -16.11 -29.50 -32.97
C ALA A 581 -16.91 -29.22 -34.27
N CYS A 582 -17.76 -28.18 -34.27
CA CYS A 582 -18.56 -27.78 -35.43
C CYS A 582 -17.91 -26.65 -36.26
N VAL A 583 -16.75 -26.14 -35.84
CA VAL A 583 -16.05 -25.02 -36.52
C VAL A 583 -15.06 -25.57 -37.54
N SER A 584 -15.03 -25.02 -38.76
CA SER A 584 -14.14 -25.47 -39.83
C SER A 584 -12.67 -25.02 -39.69
N THR A 585 -12.38 -24.03 -38.86
CA THR A 585 -11.05 -23.44 -38.65
C THR A 585 -10.20 -24.19 -37.61
N ILE A 586 -10.77 -25.16 -36.89
CA ILE A 586 -10.04 -25.96 -35.89
C ILE A 586 -9.01 -26.87 -36.57
N THR A 587 -7.84 -27.02 -35.95
CA THR A 587 -6.82 -27.95 -36.43
C THR A 587 -7.23 -29.40 -36.15
N GLU A 588 -6.84 -30.33 -37.03
CA GLU A 588 -7.18 -31.76 -36.89
C GLU A 588 -6.70 -32.33 -35.54
N ARG A 589 -5.51 -31.92 -35.09
CA ARG A 589 -4.95 -32.29 -33.77
C ARG A 589 -5.86 -31.92 -32.61
N HIS A 590 -6.34 -30.68 -32.58
CA HIS A 590 -7.24 -30.23 -31.51
C HIS A 590 -8.63 -30.87 -31.64
N LEU A 591 -9.11 -31.07 -32.86
CA LEU A 591 -10.38 -31.73 -33.12
C LEU A 591 -10.41 -33.18 -32.61
N ASP A 592 -9.33 -33.93 -32.80
CA ASP A 592 -9.25 -35.31 -32.32
C ASP A 592 -9.18 -35.38 -30.79
N GLU A 593 -8.43 -34.50 -30.12
CA GLU A 593 -8.45 -34.43 -28.65
C GLU A 593 -9.83 -33.99 -28.12
N VAL A 594 -10.54 -33.09 -28.79
CA VAL A 594 -11.93 -32.73 -28.45
C VAL A 594 -12.87 -33.93 -28.61
N LYS A 595 -12.78 -34.67 -29.73
CA LYS A 595 -13.58 -35.89 -29.96
C LYS A 595 -13.27 -36.98 -28.94
N MET A 596 -12.02 -37.11 -28.52
CA MET A 596 -11.61 -38.02 -27.45
C MET A 596 -12.34 -37.69 -26.15
N PHE A 597 -12.31 -36.43 -25.69
CA PHE A 597 -12.99 -36.05 -24.46
C PHE A 597 -14.51 -36.19 -24.57
N GLN A 598 -15.11 -35.90 -25.74
CA GLN A 598 -16.53 -36.17 -25.98
C GLN A 598 -16.84 -37.67 -25.86
N ALA A 599 -16.00 -38.55 -26.41
CA ALA A 599 -16.16 -40.00 -26.31
C ALA A 599 -15.99 -40.52 -24.88
N LEU A 600 -15.07 -39.94 -24.09
CA LEU A 600 -14.90 -40.24 -22.66
C LEU A 600 -16.16 -39.87 -21.87
N ILE A 601 -16.70 -38.67 -22.09
CA ILE A 601 -17.89 -38.16 -21.40
C ILE A 601 -19.17 -38.90 -21.77
N THR A 602 -19.30 -39.32 -23.04
CA THR A 602 -20.47 -40.04 -23.54
C THR A 602 -20.34 -41.57 -23.48
N HIS A 603 -19.26 -42.08 -22.89
CA HIS A 603 -18.94 -43.51 -22.76
C HIS A 603 -18.98 -44.31 -24.08
N ARG A 604 -18.54 -43.69 -25.20
CA ARG A 604 -18.48 -44.34 -26.52
C ARG A 604 -17.23 -45.21 -26.68
N SER A 605 -17.29 -46.42 -26.13
CA SER A 605 -16.16 -47.35 -26.06
C SER A 605 -15.49 -47.67 -27.41
N GLN A 606 -16.27 -47.82 -28.49
CA GLN A 606 -15.71 -48.10 -29.82
C GLN A 606 -14.95 -46.90 -30.41
N ASP A 607 -15.43 -45.67 -30.16
CA ASP A 607 -14.74 -44.45 -30.57
C ASP A 607 -13.41 -44.29 -29.81
N LEU A 608 -13.40 -44.61 -28.51
CA LEU A 608 -12.17 -44.61 -27.70
C LEU A 608 -11.14 -45.61 -28.21
N ARG A 609 -11.55 -46.83 -28.59
CA ARG A 609 -10.63 -47.80 -29.22
C ARG A 609 -10.04 -47.25 -30.52
N ARG A 610 -10.87 -46.70 -31.42
CA ARG A 610 -10.42 -46.17 -32.71
C ARG A 610 -9.49 -44.96 -32.53
N LEU A 611 -9.86 -44.01 -31.68
CA LEU A 611 -9.05 -42.82 -31.40
C LEU A 611 -7.76 -43.17 -30.67
N GLY A 612 -7.81 -44.10 -29.71
CA GLY A 612 -6.63 -44.56 -28.98
C GLY A 612 -5.56 -45.16 -29.90
N LEU A 613 -5.96 -45.98 -30.87
CA LEU A 613 -5.06 -46.53 -31.88
C LEU A 613 -4.54 -45.45 -32.85
N LYS A 614 -5.41 -44.53 -33.32
CA LYS A 614 -5.00 -43.38 -34.15
C LYS A 614 -3.94 -42.54 -33.43
N PHE A 615 -4.15 -42.19 -32.16
CA PHE A 615 -3.18 -41.41 -31.39
C PHE A 615 -1.85 -42.13 -31.17
N ASN A 616 -1.87 -43.46 -31.06
CA ASN A 616 -0.64 -44.23 -30.96
C ASN A 616 0.18 -44.15 -32.26
N GLU A 617 -0.47 -44.25 -33.42
CA GLU A 617 0.16 -44.08 -34.73
C GLU A 617 0.73 -42.65 -34.92
N GLU A 618 0.05 -41.64 -34.37
CA GLU A 618 0.50 -40.24 -34.36
C GLU A 618 1.54 -39.93 -33.28
N ASN A 619 1.99 -40.93 -32.52
CA ASN A 619 2.93 -40.78 -31.39
C ASN A 619 2.42 -39.87 -30.25
N ASN A 620 1.10 -39.64 -30.16
CA ASN A 620 0.45 -38.97 -29.03
C ASN A 620 0.15 -40.00 -27.92
N LYS A 621 1.22 -40.52 -27.30
CA LYS A 621 1.15 -41.59 -26.30
C LYS A 621 0.23 -41.28 -25.11
N ALA A 622 0.11 -40.02 -24.69
CA ALA A 622 -0.77 -39.62 -23.59
C ALA A 622 -2.26 -39.80 -23.96
N ALA A 623 -2.67 -39.28 -25.12
CA ALA A 623 -4.05 -39.42 -25.59
C ALA A 623 -4.40 -40.89 -25.89
N ALA A 624 -3.45 -41.63 -26.48
CA ALA A 624 -3.59 -43.06 -26.73
C ALA A 624 -3.83 -43.85 -25.44
N LEU A 625 -2.99 -43.63 -24.42
CA LEU A 625 -3.09 -44.31 -23.14
C LEU A 625 -4.39 -43.95 -22.40
N LEU A 626 -4.79 -42.68 -22.39
CA LEU A 626 -6.05 -42.27 -21.75
C LEU A 626 -7.28 -42.95 -22.40
N CYS A 627 -7.33 -42.99 -23.73
CA CYS A 627 -8.40 -43.66 -24.48
C CYS A 627 -8.47 -45.15 -24.15
N LEU A 628 -7.33 -45.83 -24.25
CA LEU A 628 -7.25 -47.29 -24.10
C LEU A 628 -7.43 -47.73 -22.63
N ASP A 629 -6.99 -46.92 -21.66
CA ASP A 629 -7.24 -47.17 -20.24
C ASP A 629 -8.73 -47.11 -19.90
N HIS A 630 -9.46 -46.12 -20.44
CA HIS A 630 -10.91 -46.06 -20.27
C HIS A 630 -11.60 -47.20 -21.04
N PHE A 631 -11.14 -47.54 -22.25
CA PHE A 631 -11.69 -48.67 -23.00
C PHE A 631 -11.52 -50.02 -22.26
N HIS A 632 -10.36 -50.23 -21.62
CA HIS A 632 -10.05 -51.43 -20.84
C HIS A 632 -10.39 -51.31 -19.34
N SER A 633 -11.20 -50.32 -18.97
CA SER A 633 -11.76 -50.22 -17.62
C SER A 633 -12.72 -51.37 -17.33
N THR A 634 -13.46 -51.83 -18.33
CA THR A 634 -14.28 -53.04 -18.29
C THR A 634 -13.45 -54.28 -18.63
N SER A 635 -13.91 -55.44 -18.15
CA SER A 635 -13.21 -56.71 -18.39
C SER A 635 -13.25 -57.06 -19.89
N PRO A 636 -12.11 -57.42 -20.51
CA PRO A 636 -12.07 -57.76 -21.93
C PRO A 636 -12.92 -59.00 -22.26
N PRO A 637 -13.74 -59.00 -23.33
CA PRO A 637 -14.66 -60.11 -23.66
C PRO A 637 -13.95 -61.28 -24.36
N ILE A 638 -12.71 -61.60 -23.99
CA ILE A 638 -11.91 -62.66 -24.63
C ILE A 638 -12.50 -64.07 -24.42
N CYS A 639 -13.22 -64.28 -23.32
CA CYS A 639 -13.93 -65.53 -23.04
C CYS A 639 -15.18 -65.73 -23.92
N GLU A 640 -15.73 -64.65 -24.48
CA GLU A 640 -16.92 -64.64 -25.34
C GLU A 640 -16.56 -64.82 -26.83
N ALA A 641 -15.28 -64.68 -27.17
CA ALA A 641 -14.80 -64.90 -28.53
C ALA A 641 -15.05 -66.35 -28.97
N ASN A 642 -15.69 -66.50 -30.13
CA ASN A 642 -16.02 -67.79 -30.73
C ASN A 642 -14.97 -68.20 -31.77
N THR A 643 -14.24 -67.24 -32.34
CA THR A 643 -13.19 -67.46 -33.34
C THR A 643 -11.83 -66.97 -32.86
N VAL A 644 -10.76 -67.49 -33.47
CA VAL A 644 -9.39 -67.09 -33.13
C VAL A 644 -9.13 -65.64 -33.57
N GLU A 645 -9.74 -65.24 -34.69
CA GLU A 645 -9.67 -63.90 -35.26
C GLU A 645 -10.32 -62.85 -34.35
N GLU A 646 -11.47 -63.17 -33.74
CA GLU A 646 -12.08 -62.33 -32.69
C GLU A 646 -11.14 -62.17 -31.49
N GLY A 647 -10.48 -63.26 -31.08
CA GLY A 647 -9.49 -63.21 -30.00
C GLY A 647 -8.30 -62.31 -30.31
N ILE A 648 -7.74 -62.40 -31.52
CA ILE A 648 -6.66 -61.52 -31.99
C ILE A 648 -7.10 -60.05 -31.98
N ALA A 649 -8.29 -59.74 -32.49
CA ALA A 649 -8.83 -58.38 -32.54
C ALA A 649 -9.04 -57.74 -31.14
N ILE A 650 -9.13 -58.56 -30.08
CA ILE A 650 -9.18 -58.14 -28.68
C ILE A 650 -7.77 -57.97 -28.11
N LEU A 651 -6.86 -58.93 -28.36
CA LEU A 651 -5.51 -58.92 -27.78
C LEU A 651 -4.59 -57.85 -28.39
N GLU A 652 -4.73 -57.54 -29.67
CA GLU A 652 -3.89 -56.53 -30.34
C GLU A 652 -4.02 -55.12 -29.73
N PRO A 653 -5.23 -54.52 -29.60
CA PRO A 653 -5.38 -53.25 -28.88
C PRO A 653 -4.92 -53.34 -27.42
N PHE A 654 -5.12 -54.49 -26.77
CA PHE A 654 -4.69 -54.68 -25.39
C PHE A 654 -3.16 -54.69 -25.26
N LEU A 655 -2.45 -55.27 -26.23
CA LEU A 655 -0.98 -55.23 -26.27
C LEU A 655 -0.50 -53.78 -26.37
N VAL A 656 -1.09 -52.97 -27.26
CA VAL A 656 -0.76 -51.53 -27.38
C VAL A 656 -1.01 -50.81 -26.04
N TYR A 657 -2.13 -51.10 -25.38
CA TYR A 657 -2.42 -50.55 -24.06
C TYR A 657 -1.38 -50.95 -23.00
N ALA A 658 -1.01 -52.23 -22.95
CA ALA A 658 -0.02 -52.75 -22.01
C ALA A 658 1.38 -52.17 -22.26
N GLU A 659 1.77 -51.99 -23.52
CA GLU A 659 3.02 -51.33 -23.93
C GLU A 659 3.04 -49.86 -23.50
N LEU A 660 1.94 -49.11 -23.73
CA LEU A 660 1.84 -47.71 -23.30
C LEU A 660 1.91 -47.57 -21.78
N LEU A 661 1.27 -48.48 -21.03
CA LEU A 661 1.37 -48.51 -19.57
C LEU A 661 2.78 -48.88 -19.09
N HIS A 662 3.43 -49.86 -19.73
CA HIS A 662 4.82 -50.23 -19.47
C HIS A 662 5.75 -49.03 -19.68
N ASP A 663 5.62 -48.34 -20.82
CA ASP A 663 6.41 -47.15 -21.15
C ASP A 663 6.19 -46.05 -20.12
N ALA A 664 4.94 -45.81 -19.71
CA ALA A 664 4.59 -44.82 -18.70
C ALA A 664 5.18 -45.15 -17.32
N ALA A 665 5.19 -46.43 -16.93
CA ALA A 665 5.77 -46.90 -15.67
C ALA A 665 7.31 -46.82 -15.64
N ARG A 666 7.95 -46.77 -16.82
CA ARG A 666 9.42 -46.74 -16.99
C ARG A 666 10.00 -45.38 -17.32
N ILE A 667 9.19 -44.31 -17.27
CA ILE A 667 9.70 -42.94 -17.41
C ILE A 667 10.73 -42.71 -16.31
N GLU A 668 11.98 -42.43 -16.71
CA GLU A 668 13.11 -42.25 -15.76
C GLU A 668 12.90 -41.06 -14.83
N ASP A 669 12.41 -39.95 -15.39
CA ASP A 669 12.15 -38.71 -14.68
C ASP A 669 10.81 -38.10 -15.12
N PRO A 670 9.68 -38.51 -14.49
CA PRO A 670 8.37 -37.97 -14.79
C PRO A 670 8.25 -36.47 -14.55
N SER A 671 9.07 -35.91 -13.64
CA SER A 671 9.05 -34.50 -13.27
C SER A 671 9.42 -33.59 -14.46
N LYS A 672 10.31 -34.04 -15.34
CA LYS A 672 10.74 -33.32 -16.55
C LYS A 672 9.87 -33.63 -17.78
N SER A 673 9.01 -34.63 -17.70
CA SER A 673 8.19 -35.07 -18.83
C SER A 673 6.89 -34.26 -18.92
N ARG A 674 6.81 -33.36 -19.92
CA ARG A 674 5.55 -32.64 -20.23
C ARG A 674 4.39 -33.59 -20.52
N THR A 675 4.67 -34.74 -21.12
CA THR A 675 3.67 -35.78 -21.40
C THR A 675 3.14 -36.39 -20.10
N ALA A 676 4.00 -36.67 -19.12
CA ALA A 676 3.59 -37.18 -17.81
C ALA A 676 2.79 -36.14 -17.02
N GLN A 677 3.25 -34.88 -16.99
CA GLN A 677 2.53 -33.77 -16.37
C GLN A 677 1.12 -33.61 -16.95
N LYS A 678 0.99 -33.68 -18.29
CA LYS A 678 -0.30 -33.61 -18.99
C LYS A 678 -1.20 -34.81 -18.66
N LEU A 679 -0.66 -36.03 -18.71
CA LEU A 679 -1.44 -37.26 -18.53
C LEU A 679 -1.93 -37.47 -17.09
N PHE A 680 -1.08 -37.18 -16.10
CA PHE A 680 -1.34 -37.43 -14.68
C PHE A 680 -1.71 -36.16 -13.89
N ALA A 681 -1.88 -35.03 -14.57
CA ALA A 681 -2.37 -33.76 -14.03
C ALA A 681 -1.63 -33.25 -12.77
N PHE A 682 -0.30 -33.19 -12.83
CA PHE A 682 0.53 -32.53 -11.82
C PHE A 682 1.27 -31.32 -12.40
N MET A 683 1.55 -30.31 -11.56
CA MET A 683 2.17 -29.06 -11.99
C MET A 683 3.33 -28.65 -11.09
N PRO A 684 4.44 -28.09 -11.63
CA PRO A 684 5.52 -27.55 -10.82
C PRO A 684 5.03 -26.35 -9.98
N SER A 685 5.50 -26.24 -8.74
CA SER A 685 5.16 -25.13 -7.81
C SER A 685 6.39 -24.31 -7.43
N GLU A 686 7.34 -24.92 -6.70
CA GLU A 686 8.61 -24.32 -6.22
C GLU A 686 9.77 -25.27 -6.56
N GLU A 687 11.03 -24.91 -6.26
CA GLU A 687 12.20 -25.73 -6.61
C GLU A 687 12.04 -27.19 -6.11
N ASP A 688 11.90 -28.13 -7.07
CA ASP A 688 11.71 -29.57 -6.88
C ASP A 688 10.36 -30.05 -6.28
N LEU A 689 9.37 -29.16 -6.15
CA LEU A 689 8.03 -29.45 -5.61
C LEU A 689 6.92 -29.41 -6.68
N PHE A 690 6.04 -30.41 -6.66
CA PHE A 690 4.92 -30.55 -7.60
C PHE A 690 3.57 -30.57 -6.88
N THR A 691 2.65 -29.70 -7.33
CA THR A 691 1.26 -29.68 -6.87
C THR A 691 0.45 -30.78 -7.56
N ILE A 692 -0.28 -31.55 -6.76
CA ILE A 692 -1.16 -32.63 -7.19
C ILE A 692 -2.62 -32.18 -7.03
N THR A 693 -3.40 -32.29 -8.10
CA THR A 693 -4.84 -32.00 -8.04
C THR A 693 -5.58 -33.14 -7.35
N GLY A 694 -6.47 -32.81 -6.42
CA GLY A 694 -7.28 -33.80 -5.69
C GLY A 694 -8.16 -34.64 -6.64
N GLY A 695 -8.37 -35.92 -6.29
CA GLY A 695 -9.17 -36.86 -7.07
C GLY A 695 -8.46 -37.51 -8.26
N THR A 696 -7.25 -37.05 -8.62
CA THR A 696 -6.42 -37.61 -9.69
C THR A 696 -5.88 -39.02 -9.36
N PHE A 697 -5.35 -39.73 -10.36
CA PHE A 697 -4.68 -41.01 -10.14
C PHE A 697 -3.57 -40.92 -9.10
N LEU A 698 -2.75 -39.87 -9.17
CA LEU A 698 -1.66 -39.62 -8.24
C LEU A 698 -2.13 -39.44 -6.81
N ASP A 699 -3.19 -38.66 -6.61
CA ASP A 699 -3.80 -38.39 -5.29
C ASP A 699 -4.29 -39.66 -4.58
N ARG A 700 -4.64 -40.70 -5.35
CA ARG A 700 -5.10 -42.00 -4.84
C ARG A 700 -3.96 -42.96 -4.49
N LEU A 701 -2.72 -42.63 -4.84
CA LEU A 701 -1.55 -43.48 -4.55
C LEU A 701 -1.04 -43.25 -3.12
N LYS A 702 -0.37 -44.25 -2.55
CA LYS A 702 0.32 -44.10 -1.27
C LYS A 702 1.67 -43.42 -1.51
N ALA A 703 1.76 -42.13 -1.17
CA ALA A 703 2.97 -41.32 -1.29
C ALA A 703 3.11 -40.34 -0.11
N PRO A 704 4.32 -39.85 0.21
CA PRO A 704 4.55 -38.89 1.29
C PRO A 704 4.11 -37.47 0.87
N PHE A 705 2.80 -37.23 0.80
CA PHE A 705 2.26 -35.91 0.47
C PHE A 705 2.50 -34.90 1.59
N SER A 706 2.83 -33.66 1.21
CA SER A 706 2.83 -32.49 2.10
C SER A 706 1.60 -31.63 1.82
N GLU A 707 0.93 -31.14 2.86
CA GLU A 707 -0.26 -30.30 2.74
C GLU A 707 0.05 -28.89 3.26
N GLU A 708 0.09 -27.91 2.36
CA GLU A 708 0.20 -26.49 2.69
C GLU A 708 -0.88 -25.70 1.94
N ASN A 709 -1.64 -24.86 2.64
CA ASN A 709 -2.68 -23.98 2.05
C ASN A 709 -3.67 -24.71 1.11
N ASP A 710 -4.24 -25.85 1.55
CA ASP A 710 -5.14 -26.72 0.75
C ASP A 710 -4.54 -27.26 -0.56
N LYS A 711 -3.22 -27.18 -0.75
CA LYS A 711 -2.51 -27.78 -1.89
C LYS A 711 -1.69 -28.98 -1.43
N ARG A 712 -1.97 -30.13 -2.03
CA ARG A 712 -1.14 -31.33 -1.89
C ARG A 712 0.08 -31.22 -2.78
N THR A 713 1.26 -31.34 -2.18
CA THR A 713 2.54 -31.28 -2.90
C THR A 713 3.36 -32.55 -2.70
N LEU A 714 4.23 -32.84 -3.66
CA LEU A 714 5.10 -34.02 -3.67
C LEU A 714 6.47 -33.65 -4.27
N LEU A 715 7.55 -34.15 -3.68
CA LEU A 715 8.91 -33.98 -4.21
C LEU A 715 9.12 -34.81 -5.48
N SER A 716 10.01 -34.36 -6.37
CA SER A 716 10.31 -35.06 -7.64
C SER A 716 10.70 -36.54 -7.45
N LYS A 717 11.51 -36.84 -6.44
CA LYS A 717 11.92 -38.21 -6.10
C LYS A 717 10.72 -39.07 -5.71
N ASP A 718 9.86 -38.56 -4.84
CA ASP A 718 8.71 -39.29 -4.32
C ASP A 718 7.62 -39.43 -5.39
N LEU A 719 7.45 -38.43 -6.26
CA LEU A 719 6.61 -38.49 -7.46
C LEU A 719 7.04 -39.63 -8.39
N SER A 720 8.34 -39.74 -8.65
CA SER A 720 8.90 -40.79 -9.51
C SER A 720 8.64 -42.19 -8.95
N VAL A 721 8.83 -42.35 -7.63
CA VAL A 721 8.55 -43.62 -6.93
C VAL A 721 7.06 -43.94 -6.93
N ALA A 722 6.21 -42.96 -6.61
CA ALA A 722 4.76 -43.14 -6.56
C ALA A 722 4.19 -43.53 -7.93
N LEU A 723 4.53 -42.79 -9.00
CA LEU A 723 4.09 -43.10 -10.36
C LEU A 723 4.54 -44.48 -10.79
N LYS A 724 5.83 -44.79 -10.61
CA LYS A 724 6.38 -46.10 -10.98
C LYS A 724 5.64 -47.22 -10.25
N SER A 725 5.44 -47.09 -8.93
CA SER A 725 4.74 -48.10 -8.14
C SER A 725 3.28 -48.25 -8.55
N GLY A 726 2.55 -47.13 -8.70
CA GLY A 726 1.13 -47.14 -9.05
C GLY A 726 0.86 -47.70 -10.44
N LEU A 727 1.64 -47.28 -11.43
CA LEU A 727 1.51 -47.76 -12.81
C LEU A 727 1.96 -49.20 -12.96
N SER A 728 3.01 -49.61 -12.25
CA SER A 728 3.44 -51.03 -12.22
C SER A 728 2.34 -51.92 -11.66
N GLU A 729 1.69 -51.51 -10.56
CA GLU A 729 0.59 -52.29 -9.98
C GLU A 729 -0.62 -52.32 -10.92
N ARG A 730 -0.99 -51.20 -11.55
CA ARG A 730 -2.10 -51.16 -12.52
C ARG A 730 -1.82 -52.07 -13.72
N LEU A 731 -0.61 -51.99 -14.29
CA LEU A 731 -0.18 -52.84 -15.40
C LEU A 731 -0.22 -54.32 -15.00
N LYS A 732 0.32 -54.67 -13.83
CA LYS A 732 0.27 -56.03 -13.29
C LYS A 732 -1.16 -56.54 -13.17
N VAL A 733 -2.06 -55.78 -12.53
CA VAL A 733 -3.46 -56.18 -12.37
C VAL A 733 -4.12 -56.44 -13.72
N LYS A 734 -3.94 -55.53 -14.70
CA LYS A 734 -4.57 -55.66 -16.01
C LYS A 734 -4.00 -56.79 -16.86
N VAL A 735 -2.68 -56.94 -16.91
CA VAL A 735 -2.03 -58.04 -17.63
C VAL A 735 -2.39 -59.39 -17.02
N MET A 736 -2.43 -59.49 -15.69
CA MET A 736 -2.82 -60.72 -15.01
C MET A 736 -4.30 -61.04 -15.23
N GLU A 737 -5.20 -60.05 -15.15
CA GLU A 737 -6.61 -60.21 -15.52
C GLU A 737 -6.73 -60.82 -16.93
N MET A 738 -6.09 -60.19 -17.92
CA MET A 738 -6.09 -60.68 -19.30
C MET A 738 -5.52 -62.10 -19.42
N HIS A 739 -4.40 -62.39 -18.74
CA HIS A 739 -3.77 -63.71 -18.75
C HIS A 739 -4.73 -64.79 -18.21
N TYR A 740 -5.38 -64.54 -17.07
CA TYR A 740 -6.34 -65.48 -16.49
C TYR A 740 -7.59 -65.66 -17.36
N LEU A 741 -8.06 -64.61 -18.04
CA LEU A 741 -9.16 -64.71 -19.00
C LEU A 741 -8.75 -65.55 -20.22
N CYS A 742 -7.55 -65.34 -20.77
CA CYS A 742 -7.01 -66.15 -21.87
C CYS A 742 -6.93 -67.64 -21.50
N ARG A 743 -6.59 -67.97 -20.24
CA ARG A 743 -6.57 -69.37 -19.75
C ARG A 743 -7.95 -70.04 -19.77
N LYS A 744 -9.01 -69.26 -19.58
CA LYS A 744 -10.40 -69.74 -19.57
C LYS A 744 -11.05 -69.73 -20.96
N ALA A 745 -10.55 -68.88 -21.86
CA ALA A 745 -11.14 -68.69 -23.18
C ALA A 745 -11.01 -69.97 -24.04
N LYS A 746 -12.16 -70.43 -24.55
CA LYS A 746 -12.28 -71.68 -25.32
C LYS A 746 -11.41 -71.68 -26.59
N ILE A 747 -11.15 -70.49 -27.15
CA ILE A 747 -10.37 -70.32 -28.39
C ILE A 747 -8.91 -70.80 -28.29
N PHE A 748 -8.33 -70.81 -27.07
CA PHE A 748 -6.94 -71.25 -26.85
C PHE A 748 -6.81 -72.78 -26.75
N LEU A 749 -7.91 -73.51 -26.55
CA LEU A 749 -7.93 -74.93 -26.19
C LEU A 749 -8.86 -75.72 -27.11
N PRO A 750 -8.43 -76.17 -28.30
CA PRO A 750 -9.24 -77.03 -29.15
C PRO A 750 -9.64 -78.35 -28.46
N CYS A 751 -10.90 -78.75 -28.60
CA CYS A 751 -11.41 -80.00 -28.04
C CYS A 751 -11.10 -81.18 -28.96
N LEU A 752 -10.07 -81.96 -28.64
CA LEU A 752 -9.72 -83.18 -29.39
C LEU A 752 -10.88 -84.18 -29.46
N ASN A 753 -11.61 -84.39 -28.36
CA ASN A 753 -12.76 -85.30 -28.34
C ASN A 753 -13.89 -84.82 -29.26
N TYR A 754 -14.06 -83.51 -29.44
CA TYR A 754 -15.06 -82.98 -30.38
C TYR A 754 -14.63 -83.23 -31.83
N LEU A 755 -13.35 -83.02 -32.14
CA LEU A 755 -12.78 -83.33 -33.46
C LEU A 755 -12.86 -84.81 -33.81
N LEU A 756 -12.79 -85.69 -32.81
CA LEU A 756 -12.96 -87.13 -32.94
C LEU A 756 -14.44 -87.58 -32.87
N GLY A 757 -15.39 -86.65 -32.72
CA GLY A 757 -16.83 -86.95 -32.62
C GLY A 757 -17.27 -87.61 -31.30
N THR A 758 -16.42 -87.63 -30.28
CA THR A 758 -16.64 -88.33 -28.99
C THR A 758 -16.96 -87.41 -27.82
N CYS A 759 -16.95 -86.09 -27.99
CA CYS A 759 -17.29 -85.15 -26.93
C CYS A 759 -18.80 -85.14 -26.64
N LYS A 760 -19.19 -85.52 -25.41
CA LYS A 760 -20.58 -85.52 -24.94
C LYS A 760 -20.88 -84.41 -23.91
N THR A 761 -19.92 -83.53 -23.64
CA THR A 761 -20.05 -82.47 -22.63
C THR A 761 -20.82 -81.28 -23.22
N VAL A 762 -21.98 -80.94 -22.63
CA VAL A 762 -22.88 -79.87 -23.10
C VAL A 762 -22.21 -78.49 -23.04
N ASP A 763 -21.47 -78.20 -21.96
CA ASP A 763 -20.64 -77.00 -21.84
C ASP A 763 -19.16 -77.38 -21.72
N CYS A 764 -18.55 -77.78 -22.84
CA CYS A 764 -17.15 -78.16 -22.84
C CYS A 764 -16.27 -76.92 -22.56
N PRO A 765 -15.29 -77.00 -21.63
CA PRO A 765 -14.33 -75.92 -21.38
C PRO A 765 -13.31 -75.72 -22.51
N ARG A 766 -13.41 -76.51 -23.59
CA ARG A 766 -12.52 -76.49 -24.76
C ARG A 766 -13.30 -76.03 -26.00
N GLY A 767 -12.65 -75.34 -26.92
CA GLY A 767 -13.24 -74.84 -28.16
C GLY A 767 -13.65 -75.97 -29.11
N HIS A 768 -14.90 -75.91 -29.56
CA HIS A 768 -15.46 -76.81 -30.57
C HIS A 768 -15.35 -76.14 -31.95
N PHE A 769 -14.34 -76.53 -32.73
CA PHE A 769 -14.09 -76.00 -34.06
C PHE A 769 -14.49 -77.03 -35.11
N GLY A 770 -15.34 -76.64 -36.07
CA GLY A 770 -15.72 -77.53 -37.17
C GLY A 770 -14.54 -77.82 -38.11
N PRO A 771 -14.48 -79.00 -38.75
CA PRO A 771 -13.38 -79.36 -39.65
C PRO A 771 -13.13 -78.36 -40.79
N ALA A 772 -14.18 -77.69 -41.28
CA ALA A 772 -14.08 -76.67 -42.33
C ALA A 772 -13.38 -75.37 -41.88
N ALA A 773 -13.37 -75.08 -40.57
CA ALA A 773 -12.72 -73.89 -40.01
C ALA A 773 -11.20 -74.08 -39.82
N LEU A 774 -10.72 -75.33 -39.75
CA LEU A 774 -9.33 -75.68 -39.48
C LEU A 774 -8.45 -75.57 -40.73
N THR A 775 -8.22 -74.34 -41.18
CA THR A 775 -7.38 -74.02 -42.35
C THR A 775 -5.92 -73.76 -41.94
N PRO A 776 -4.96 -73.76 -42.89
CA PRO A 776 -3.60 -73.26 -42.64
C PRO A 776 -3.59 -71.84 -42.05
N ARG A 777 -4.53 -70.98 -42.46
CA ARG A 777 -4.69 -69.63 -41.90
C ARG A 777 -5.09 -69.69 -40.43
N TRP A 778 -6.08 -70.50 -40.07
CA TRP A 778 -6.49 -70.71 -38.68
C TRP A 778 -5.33 -71.19 -37.79
N TYR A 779 -4.49 -72.11 -38.30
CA TYR A 779 -3.30 -72.55 -37.57
C TYR A 779 -2.32 -71.40 -37.29
N ASN A 780 -2.03 -70.57 -38.30
CA ASN A 780 -1.16 -69.40 -38.13
C ASN A 780 -1.76 -68.37 -37.16
N ASP A 781 -3.06 -68.10 -37.27
CA ASP A 781 -3.75 -67.19 -36.36
C ASP A 781 -3.77 -67.75 -34.93
N ARG A 782 -3.88 -69.06 -34.74
CA ARG A 782 -3.78 -69.71 -33.42
C ARG A 782 -2.37 -69.56 -32.83
N VAL A 783 -1.32 -69.75 -33.63
CA VAL A 783 0.06 -69.53 -33.17
C VAL A 783 0.25 -68.06 -32.80
N ARG A 784 -0.23 -67.13 -33.64
CA ARG A 784 -0.20 -65.68 -33.37
C ARG A 784 -0.91 -65.30 -32.07
N LEU A 785 -2.08 -65.89 -31.79
CA LEU A 785 -2.84 -65.67 -30.56
C LEU A 785 -2.00 -65.96 -29.31
N HIS A 786 -1.27 -67.08 -29.31
CA HIS A 786 -0.35 -67.41 -28.20
C HIS A 786 0.86 -66.48 -28.12
N MET A 787 1.36 -65.99 -29.26
CA MET A 787 2.46 -65.00 -29.28
C MET A 787 2.03 -63.67 -28.70
N LEU A 788 0.83 -63.18 -29.03
CA LEU A 788 0.25 -61.98 -28.43
C LEU A 788 0.10 -62.14 -26.91
N GLN A 789 -0.36 -63.30 -26.44
CA GLN A 789 -0.45 -63.59 -25.01
C GLN A 789 0.92 -63.50 -24.29
N ILE A 790 1.97 -64.05 -24.91
CA ILE A 790 3.34 -63.99 -24.38
C ILE A 790 3.85 -62.53 -24.37
N GLN A 791 3.60 -61.78 -25.43
CA GLN A 791 3.99 -60.37 -25.55
C GLN A 791 3.33 -59.48 -24.51
N ILE A 792 2.04 -59.70 -24.25
CA ILE A 792 1.28 -59.01 -23.22
C ILE A 792 1.89 -59.33 -21.84
N PHE A 793 2.15 -60.61 -21.55
CA PHE A 793 2.72 -61.01 -20.26
C PHE A 793 4.16 -60.49 -20.06
N GLN A 794 4.95 -60.39 -21.12
CA GLN A 794 6.30 -59.84 -21.10
C GLN A 794 6.37 -58.38 -20.65
N GLN A 795 5.28 -57.62 -20.77
CA GLN A 795 5.25 -56.24 -20.26
C GLN A 795 5.50 -56.15 -18.75
N LEU A 796 5.43 -57.28 -18.01
CA LEU A 796 5.71 -57.33 -16.57
C LEU A 796 7.17 -57.63 -16.19
N HIS A 797 8.08 -57.81 -17.15
CA HIS A 797 9.46 -58.28 -16.87
C HIS A 797 10.28 -57.41 -15.91
N PHE A 798 9.96 -56.11 -15.78
CA PHE A 798 10.65 -55.17 -14.89
C PHE A 798 10.02 -55.09 -13.49
N ILE A 799 8.92 -55.79 -13.26
CA ILE A 799 8.18 -55.85 -12.00
C ILE A 799 8.57 -57.14 -11.28
N ASP A 800 8.73 -57.08 -9.96
CA ASP A 800 9.07 -58.25 -9.16
C ASP A 800 7.82 -59.14 -8.93
N ILE A 801 7.69 -60.21 -9.73
CA ILE A 801 6.55 -61.14 -9.70
C ILE A 801 6.97 -62.48 -9.07
N LYS A 802 7.64 -62.45 -7.90
CA LYS A 802 8.22 -63.64 -7.22
C LYS A 802 7.32 -64.88 -7.11
N ARG A 803 5.99 -64.75 -7.24
CA ARG A 803 5.01 -65.84 -7.13
C ARG A 803 4.61 -66.52 -8.45
N GLU A 804 5.12 -66.10 -9.61
CA GLU A 804 4.53 -66.50 -10.91
C GLU A 804 5.53 -67.01 -11.96
N LEU A 805 6.73 -67.46 -11.56
CA LEU A 805 7.68 -68.10 -12.48
C LEU A 805 7.05 -69.29 -13.25
N GLY A 806 6.10 -69.99 -12.61
CA GLY A 806 5.32 -71.07 -13.24
C GLY A 806 4.41 -70.62 -14.38
N GLU A 807 4.02 -69.35 -14.46
CA GLU A 807 3.15 -68.84 -15.52
C GLU A 807 3.91 -68.66 -16.85
N ARG A 808 5.20 -68.28 -16.81
CA ARG A 808 6.06 -68.30 -18.02
C ARG A 808 6.19 -69.71 -18.58
N THR A 809 6.44 -70.70 -17.72
CA THR A 809 6.49 -72.12 -18.10
C THR A 809 5.16 -72.61 -18.68
N TYR A 810 4.03 -72.20 -18.09
CA TYR A 810 2.71 -72.48 -18.64
C TYR A 810 2.56 -71.91 -20.06
N LEU A 811 2.88 -70.63 -20.27
CA LEU A 811 2.76 -69.98 -21.57
C LEU A 811 3.66 -70.62 -22.64
N LEU A 812 4.92 -70.92 -22.29
CA LEU A 812 5.86 -71.63 -23.18
C LEU A 812 5.33 -73.02 -23.57
N ARG A 813 4.77 -73.77 -22.61
CA ARG A 813 4.13 -75.06 -22.88
C ARG A 813 2.96 -74.91 -23.86
N ARG A 814 2.07 -73.94 -23.63
CA ARG A 814 0.91 -73.70 -24.50
C ARG A 814 1.32 -73.30 -25.90
N TYR A 815 2.36 -72.49 -26.02
CA TYR A 815 2.95 -72.11 -27.29
C TYR A 815 3.57 -73.32 -28.02
N TYR A 816 4.33 -74.17 -27.32
CA TYR A 816 4.86 -75.42 -27.86
C TYR A 816 3.77 -76.35 -28.38
N GLU A 817 2.68 -76.54 -27.62
CA GLU A 817 1.51 -77.36 -28.00
C GLU A 817 0.73 -76.77 -29.20
N ALA A 818 0.78 -75.44 -29.39
CA ALA A 818 0.20 -74.78 -30.55
C ALA A 818 1.07 -74.96 -31.80
N LEU A 819 2.40 -74.88 -31.66
CA LEU A 819 3.35 -75.16 -32.74
C LEU A 819 3.35 -76.64 -33.15
N ASN A 820 3.18 -77.55 -32.18
CA ASN A 820 3.20 -79.01 -32.34
C ASN A 820 1.86 -79.63 -31.95
N PRO A 821 0.81 -79.46 -32.75
CA PRO A 821 -0.48 -80.05 -32.44
C PRO A 821 -0.43 -81.58 -32.49
N CYS A 822 -1.16 -82.25 -31.59
CA CYS A 822 -1.19 -83.72 -31.50
C CYS A 822 -1.89 -84.42 -32.69
N VAL A 823 -2.60 -83.67 -33.53
CA VAL A 823 -3.30 -84.19 -34.72
C VAL A 823 -3.10 -83.23 -35.90
N TYR A 824 -2.90 -83.79 -37.08
CA TYR A 824 -2.55 -83.01 -38.28
C TYR A 824 -3.67 -82.05 -38.75
N TYR A 825 -4.94 -82.35 -38.41
CA TYR A 825 -6.08 -81.48 -38.72
C TYR A 825 -5.99 -80.11 -38.04
N LEU A 826 -5.24 -79.98 -36.95
CA LEU A 826 -5.03 -78.71 -36.24
C LEU A 826 -3.89 -77.87 -36.85
N GLY A 827 -3.33 -78.30 -37.99
CA GLY A 827 -2.21 -77.69 -38.67
C GLY A 827 -0.90 -78.46 -38.48
N SER A 828 0.13 -78.03 -39.19
CA SER A 828 1.48 -78.57 -39.06
C SER A 828 2.51 -77.46 -39.20
N ARG A 829 3.73 -77.70 -38.71
CA ARG A 829 4.84 -76.75 -38.85
C ARG A 829 5.16 -76.38 -40.30
N ALA A 830 4.90 -77.27 -41.26
CA ALA A 830 5.08 -76.97 -42.68
C ALA A 830 4.12 -75.87 -43.20
N ASN A 831 3.03 -75.60 -42.47
CA ASN A 831 2.06 -74.56 -42.78
C ASN A 831 2.36 -73.23 -42.09
N LEU A 832 3.41 -73.17 -41.26
CA LEU A 832 3.73 -71.99 -40.47
C LEU A 832 4.36 -70.92 -41.37
N ASP A 833 3.68 -69.79 -41.51
CA ASP A 833 4.14 -68.61 -42.24
C ASP A 833 4.34 -67.45 -41.26
N LEU A 834 5.59 -67.27 -40.87
CA LEU A 834 5.99 -66.28 -39.88
C LEU A 834 6.29 -64.90 -40.50
N GLU A 835 6.33 -64.78 -41.83
CA GLU A 835 6.56 -63.50 -42.51
C GLU A 835 5.29 -62.65 -42.58
N ARG A 836 4.10 -63.27 -42.45
CA ARG A 836 2.81 -62.56 -42.39
C ARG A 836 2.61 -61.65 -41.17
N THR A 837 3.48 -61.68 -40.16
CA THR A 837 3.22 -61.00 -38.88
C THR A 837 4.46 -60.28 -38.31
N PRO A 838 4.59 -58.96 -38.48
CA PRO A 838 5.71 -58.17 -37.94
C PRO A 838 5.93 -58.30 -36.42
N ALA A 839 4.85 -58.51 -35.66
CA ALA A 839 4.89 -58.77 -34.22
C ALA A 839 5.68 -60.04 -33.84
N VAL A 840 5.90 -60.96 -34.77
CA VAL A 840 6.56 -62.25 -34.53
C VAL A 840 8.03 -62.09 -34.16
N GLN A 841 8.75 -61.14 -34.76
CA GLN A 841 10.20 -61.01 -34.52
C GLN A 841 10.50 -60.63 -33.07
N TRP A 842 9.71 -59.73 -32.48
CA TRP A 842 9.87 -59.35 -31.07
C TRP A 842 9.44 -60.48 -30.13
N ALA A 843 8.30 -61.10 -30.38
CA ALA A 843 7.84 -62.27 -29.61
C ALA A 843 8.85 -63.43 -29.63
N ARG A 844 9.51 -63.70 -30.76
CA ARG A 844 10.53 -64.75 -30.84
C ARG A 844 11.71 -64.48 -29.89
N ARG A 845 12.19 -63.24 -29.81
CA ARG A 845 13.27 -62.88 -28.87
C ARG A 845 12.85 -63.13 -27.42
N VAL A 846 11.65 -62.70 -27.07
CA VAL A 846 11.07 -62.91 -25.73
C VAL A 846 10.97 -64.41 -25.40
N VAL A 847 10.46 -65.21 -26.33
CA VAL A 847 10.36 -66.66 -26.17
C VAL A 847 11.75 -67.28 -25.97
N ASN A 848 12.76 -66.87 -26.75
CA ASN A 848 14.14 -67.36 -26.61
C ASN A 848 14.72 -67.03 -25.23
N ASP A 849 14.54 -65.80 -24.76
CA ASP A 849 15.04 -65.37 -23.46
C ASP A 849 14.39 -66.18 -22.32
N TRP A 850 13.08 -66.40 -22.39
CA TRP A 850 12.37 -67.23 -21.41
C TRP A 850 12.75 -68.70 -21.47
N VAL A 851 12.99 -69.23 -22.68
CA VAL A 851 13.47 -70.61 -22.88
C VAL A 851 14.86 -70.77 -22.26
N LYS A 852 15.78 -69.82 -22.48
CA LYS A 852 17.10 -69.81 -21.85
C LYS A 852 17.00 -69.74 -20.33
N GLU A 853 16.23 -68.80 -19.81
CA GLU A 853 15.98 -68.68 -18.37
C GLU A 853 15.42 -69.99 -17.79
N SER A 854 14.44 -70.62 -18.47
CA SER A 854 13.85 -71.89 -18.04
C SER A 854 14.87 -73.02 -18.02
N ILE A 855 15.77 -73.10 -19.01
CA ILE A 855 16.86 -74.08 -19.05
C ILE A 855 17.84 -73.87 -17.88
N TYR A 856 18.25 -72.64 -17.59
CA TYR A 856 19.21 -72.33 -16.51
C TYR A 856 18.61 -72.46 -15.10
N THR A 857 17.31 -72.26 -14.95
CA THR A 857 16.62 -72.29 -13.65
C THR A 857 16.04 -73.66 -13.30
N SER A 858 16.02 -74.60 -14.26
CA SER A 858 15.45 -75.94 -14.06
C SER A 858 16.38 -76.83 -13.23
N ASN A 859 15.94 -77.22 -12.02
CA ASN A 859 16.67 -78.16 -11.16
C ASN A 859 16.07 -79.58 -11.25
N PRO A 860 16.85 -80.60 -11.67
CA PRO A 860 16.38 -81.98 -11.81
C PRO A 860 15.91 -82.63 -10.49
N HIS A 861 16.31 -82.08 -9.34
CA HIS A 861 15.96 -82.62 -8.02
C HIS A 861 14.68 -82.04 -7.41
N HIS A 862 14.09 -80.99 -8.00
CA HIS A 862 12.99 -80.23 -7.39
C HIS A 862 11.63 -80.36 -8.11
N SER A 863 11.53 -81.06 -9.24
CA SER A 863 10.25 -81.19 -9.97
C SER A 863 10.06 -82.55 -10.68
N PRO A 864 8.95 -83.28 -10.45
CA PRO A 864 8.63 -84.53 -11.16
C PRO A 864 8.28 -84.32 -12.64
N VAL A 865 8.19 -83.06 -13.10
CA VAL A 865 7.88 -82.67 -14.49
C VAL A 865 9.11 -82.07 -15.20
N PHE A 866 10.30 -82.18 -14.59
CA PHE A 866 11.55 -81.62 -15.12
C PHE A 866 11.84 -82.04 -16.56
N ILE A 867 11.78 -83.34 -16.86
CA ILE A 867 12.10 -83.87 -18.20
C ILE A 867 11.16 -83.29 -19.27
N ASP A 868 9.88 -83.12 -18.94
CA ASP A 868 8.86 -82.58 -19.85
C ASP A 868 9.06 -81.07 -20.10
N ILE A 869 9.42 -80.30 -19.06
CA ILE A 869 9.71 -78.87 -19.18
C ILE A 869 11.02 -78.65 -19.96
N PHE A 870 12.08 -79.38 -19.60
CA PHE A 870 13.39 -79.28 -20.20
C PHE A 870 13.37 -79.70 -21.68
N SER A 871 12.75 -80.84 -22.03
CA SER A 871 12.68 -81.31 -23.42
C SER A 871 11.93 -80.35 -24.34
N ARG A 872 10.83 -79.75 -23.87
CA ARG A 872 10.09 -78.74 -24.63
C ARG A 872 10.86 -77.44 -24.78
N ALA A 873 11.51 -76.96 -23.71
CA ALA A 873 12.36 -75.78 -23.77
C ALA A 873 13.52 -75.98 -24.76
N VAL A 874 14.17 -77.14 -24.71
CA VAL A 874 15.22 -77.53 -25.66
C VAL A 874 14.71 -77.57 -27.10
N ALA A 875 13.55 -78.18 -27.35
CA ALA A 875 12.96 -78.22 -28.69
C ALA A 875 12.66 -76.81 -29.24
N LEU A 876 12.09 -75.92 -28.42
CA LEU A 876 11.89 -74.52 -28.79
C LEU A 876 13.21 -73.78 -29.02
N ASN A 877 14.29 -74.10 -28.30
CA ASN A 877 15.60 -73.45 -28.46
C ASN A 877 16.30 -73.85 -29.77
N PHE A 878 16.28 -75.15 -30.10
CA PHE A 878 16.87 -75.68 -31.34
C PHE A 878 16.30 -75.03 -32.60
N GLU A 879 15.01 -74.72 -32.59
CA GLU A 879 14.34 -74.07 -33.72
C GLU A 879 14.71 -72.61 -33.92
N ASN A 880 15.09 -71.93 -32.83
CA ASN A 880 15.35 -70.50 -32.86
C ASN A 880 16.84 -70.16 -33.00
N GLU A 881 17.75 -71.02 -32.52
CA GLU A 881 19.19 -70.76 -32.52
C GLU A 881 20.03 -71.82 -33.26
N GLY A 882 19.41 -72.86 -33.82
CA GLY A 882 20.10 -73.90 -34.61
C GLY A 882 21.23 -74.58 -33.82
N ASP A 883 22.43 -74.65 -34.41
CA ASP A 883 23.60 -75.32 -33.83
C ASP A 883 24.08 -74.70 -32.49
N GLN A 884 23.75 -73.43 -32.22
CA GLN A 884 24.11 -72.76 -30.96
C GLN A 884 23.36 -73.34 -29.76
N ALA A 885 22.16 -73.91 -29.96
CA ALA A 885 21.36 -74.53 -28.91
C ALA A 885 22.07 -75.74 -28.25
N ILE A 886 22.90 -76.47 -29.01
CA ILE A 886 23.67 -77.62 -28.52
C ILE A 886 24.67 -77.19 -27.43
N SER A 887 25.32 -76.04 -27.62
CA SER A 887 26.32 -75.53 -26.67
C SER A 887 25.73 -75.17 -25.30
N TYR A 888 24.47 -74.73 -25.27
CA TYR A 888 23.76 -74.37 -24.05
C TYR A 888 23.31 -75.59 -23.25
N ILE A 889 22.86 -76.64 -23.94
CA ILE A 889 22.48 -77.92 -23.32
C ILE A 889 23.71 -78.57 -22.68
N TRP A 890 24.86 -78.54 -23.37
CA TRP A 890 26.13 -79.05 -22.84
C TRP A 890 26.59 -78.30 -21.58
N LYS A 891 26.49 -76.97 -21.55
CA LYS A 891 26.84 -76.17 -20.36
C LYS A 891 25.99 -76.51 -19.13
N VAL A 892 24.71 -76.77 -19.32
CA VAL A 892 23.77 -77.09 -18.22
C VAL A 892 23.98 -78.52 -17.73
N MET A 893 24.35 -79.48 -18.59
CA MET A 893 24.71 -80.84 -18.17
C MET A 893 26.03 -80.92 -17.39
N THR A 894 26.88 -79.88 -17.47
CA THR A 894 28.15 -79.77 -16.74
C THR A 894 28.08 -78.93 -15.45
N MET A 895 26.97 -78.24 -15.19
CA MET A 895 26.66 -77.56 -13.93
C MET A 895 25.85 -78.49 -13.02
#